data_AF-A0A4W6FTI4-F1
#
_entry.id   AF-A0A4W6FTI4-F1
#
_cell.length_a   1.000
_cell.length_b   1.000
_cell.length_c   1.000
_cell.angle_alpha   90.00
_cell.angle_beta   90.00
_cell.angle_gamma   90.00
#
_symmetry.space_group_name_H-M   'P 1'
#
loop_
_entity.id
_entity.type
_entity.pdbx_description
1 polymer ?
#
loop_
_entity_poly.entity_id
_entity_poly.type
_entity_poly.pdbx_seq_one_letter_code
_entity_poly.pdbx_strand_id
1 'polypeptide(L)'
;MKMRTITSNSGEEETVTVRRSESADAQGIDSLISLSAQAVFGRVNVIHLLEKANLAVTLANEKDDILAHASFFDHPVGDLVDQAHWEPFLQKHFSAENCTPLNTLFLHLFVAQPNFAAASAKEIMRAVFSAVTELEYICLVSPNISDIELALGDVFEPMQRLTDPGPQCLALICHRQEHCPRLHIRPSRVEDHDDIMSIFEQHTKLLSVIDQPYFLAELIEAQNEETHTAVCQVDGATVGFISVTADVDLKQLHHNFELSEFNNLYKLQQTKHDASALTEPREDEEETTQTQTSASHQQEETQSAGAGGISEKPNAFSVQLFVIDKNYEMRSADFIPYIFNLFPDLDFCIITVPTLSPEFPLLQSFLRVPPRATSSLLRELYIFHRAGLRPVEVRPAVAADRPAVSDLVKGLRLNESLLQDLDCFYETRSGRDGVPLQAFVAQVDSRVVGVLIIRDEQDIEFIRAHYNIENFIYFSHHGYEEHAQIRHFVLRPSFHHFTRHLFKEVLRLAHTSCLYHRAYPPRHSQENSCVHHLDFVLNCAVPVRPRRQIIYPLEELGINAPSRRITEDQAPFALSLISRKLTLEPKVTVNARIVVVGASDAGLSFLEVLCFCPHLRFNNLTLISTHGFPGDYSHEDAGFLSTSHAYSSRDLAQLPLHSCVRVVSKKMVGINRKSKHVLVSGGEKVPYDHLILCTGLQYQVPCPSGVDLSQPVTNSQLQLQSTRHRYTGPLPSNLFTLNDLCDCMAARRWLCANFVELEDNAIVYGNNIDVYTTVETLLSLGVRGSRIHLVLPPPEPAVSCFSDPAVERAVVSAMEKAEVQVHHNCLLAQMNNGEHPDPLTSASFTTDAEPLHLHCGVFINLSSKGVDYDAFRSINSSFLVFDSRLVINATFQTSDSAICGAGPLTRFSRCYYTDEWSHANFNSKEVGQDLAAAMLPLFDPTLEPADEPPSETDRLVPLYKQAKIQGGKLPGGYNYLHVTKPSATDLTAPHVKPLQDRGIVTGRVETGNYFCLHLDCYELVETLTCFSLKPLPVSNYLSLYGKHQQLLGQLLTRYHQALIHDLYSFFRQSWCLAVYHDRFSDFEQELQQISSATPKDEESKQQVTMDDDDDEESNVLPQDRFTDAESRAALRSSAVKYLSYNRNLLPMFACPGQL
;
A
#
# COMPACT_ATOMS: atom_id res chain seq x y z
N MET A 1 5.32 -7.46 -23.53
CA MET A 1 4.74 -8.78 -23.91
C MET A 1 5.52 -9.35 -25.11
N LYS A 2 5.52 -10.66 -25.36
CA LYS A 2 6.28 -11.26 -26.49
C LYS A 2 5.33 -11.54 -27.66
N MET A 3 5.53 -10.84 -28.77
CA MET A 3 4.86 -11.11 -30.05
C MET A 3 5.29 -12.47 -30.61
N ARG A 4 4.37 -13.17 -31.26
CA ARG A 4 4.59 -14.46 -31.95
C ARG A 4 3.81 -14.47 -33.25
N THR A 5 4.31 -15.14 -34.27
CA THR A 5 3.59 -15.30 -35.55
C THR A 5 2.75 -16.57 -35.51
N ILE A 6 1.46 -16.48 -35.84
CA ILE A 6 0.62 -17.63 -36.14
C ILE A 6 0.32 -17.68 -37.64
N THR A 7 0.15 -18.89 -38.18
CA THR A 7 -0.15 -19.11 -39.59
C THR A 7 -1.57 -19.67 -39.73
N SER A 8 -2.37 -19.08 -40.61
CA SER A 8 -3.72 -19.53 -40.92
C SER A 8 -3.73 -20.83 -41.73
N ASN A 9 -4.91 -21.46 -41.82
CA ASN A 9 -5.12 -22.61 -42.72
C ASN A 9 -4.94 -22.26 -44.21
N SER A 10 -4.97 -20.97 -44.60
CA SER A 10 -4.69 -20.46 -45.94
C SER A 10 -3.20 -20.13 -46.18
N GLY A 11 -2.34 -20.19 -45.15
CA GLY A 11 -0.93 -19.79 -45.22
C GLY A 11 -0.68 -18.30 -45.01
N GLU A 12 -1.66 -17.57 -44.46
CA GLU A 12 -1.51 -16.16 -44.07
C GLU A 12 -0.85 -16.09 -42.69
N GLU A 13 0.20 -15.29 -42.53
CA GLU A 13 0.90 -15.09 -41.27
C GLU A 13 0.41 -13.81 -40.58
N GLU A 14 0.09 -13.90 -39.29
CA GLU A 14 -0.30 -12.75 -38.47
C GLU A 14 0.51 -12.73 -37.17
N THR A 15 1.08 -11.56 -36.85
CA THR A 15 1.77 -11.35 -35.57
C THR A 15 0.73 -11.10 -34.48
N VAL A 16 0.80 -11.91 -33.42
CA VAL A 16 -0.16 -11.90 -32.32
C VAL A 16 0.53 -11.70 -30.98
N THR A 17 -0.22 -11.09 -30.07
CA THR A 17 0.08 -11.01 -28.65
C THR A 17 -0.92 -11.87 -27.89
N VAL A 18 -0.42 -12.61 -26.90
CA VAL A 18 -1.27 -13.37 -25.98
C VAL A 18 -1.26 -12.65 -24.65
N ARG A 19 -2.42 -12.15 -24.22
CA ARG A 19 -2.60 -11.45 -22.94
C ARG A 19 -3.78 -12.02 -22.16
N ARG A 20 -3.88 -11.65 -20.87
CA ARG A 20 -5.12 -11.88 -20.12
C ARG A 20 -6.24 -11.05 -20.75
N SER A 21 -7.46 -11.58 -20.70
CA SER A 21 -8.62 -10.86 -21.18
C SER A 21 -8.98 -9.72 -20.23
N GLU A 22 -9.29 -8.57 -20.81
CA GLU A 22 -9.78 -7.39 -20.10
C GLU A 22 -11.29 -7.22 -20.32
N SER A 23 -11.96 -6.45 -19.48
CA SER A 23 -13.39 -6.18 -19.69
C SER A 23 -13.69 -5.36 -20.95
N ALA A 24 -12.71 -4.61 -21.45
CA ALA A 24 -12.76 -3.95 -22.75
C ALA A 24 -12.87 -4.95 -23.92
N ASP A 25 -12.29 -6.15 -23.79
CA ASP A 25 -12.32 -7.18 -24.83
C ASP A 25 -13.74 -7.72 -25.07
N ALA A 26 -14.67 -7.53 -24.12
CA ALA A 26 -15.96 -8.19 -24.10
C ALA A 26 -16.78 -8.00 -25.39
N GLN A 27 -16.72 -6.81 -26.01
CA GLN A 27 -17.44 -6.53 -27.26
C GLN A 27 -16.82 -7.28 -28.46
N GLY A 28 -15.49 -7.35 -28.54
CA GLY A 28 -14.80 -8.08 -29.59
C GLY A 28 -15.02 -9.59 -29.46
N ILE A 29 -14.98 -10.11 -28.23
CA ILE A 29 -15.29 -11.52 -27.92
C ILE A 29 -16.74 -11.86 -28.30
N ASP A 30 -17.72 -11.03 -27.95
CA ASP A 30 -19.14 -11.23 -28.29
C ASP A 30 -19.35 -11.30 -29.82
N SER A 31 -18.61 -10.48 -30.59
CA SER A 31 -18.66 -10.50 -32.05
C SER A 31 -18.15 -11.81 -32.70
N LEU A 32 -17.34 -12.59 -31.98
CA LEU A 32 -16.81 -13.89 -32.43
C LEU A 32 -17.70 -15.08 -32.04
N ILE A 33 -18.78 -14.88 -31.28
CA ILE A 33 -19.67 -15.97 -30.85
C ILE A 33 -20.47 -16.51 -32.03
N SER A 34 -20.05 -17.66 -32.53
CA SER A 34 -20.69 -18.41 -33.60
C SER A 34 -21.82 -19.31 -33.08
N LEU A 35 -22.71 -19.77 -33.99
CA LEU A 35 -23.75 -20.74 -33.66
C LEU A 35 -23.17 -22.10 -33.20
N SER A 36 -21.98 -22.48 -33.68
CA SER A 36 -21.28 -23.69 -33.23
C SER A 36 -20.73 -23.53 -31.81
N ALA A 37 -20.12 -22.38 -31.49
CA ALA A 37 -19.71 -22.08 -30.12
C ALA A 37 -20.92 -22.09 -29.16
N GLN A 38 -22.03 -21.47 -29.55
CA GLN A 38 -23.28 -21.47 -28.77
C GLN A 38 -23.90 -22.88 -28.61
N ALA A 39 -23.69 -23.79 -29.56
CA ALA A 39 -24.15 -25.18 -29.44
C ALA A 39 -23.37 -25.99 -28.39
N VAL A 40 -22.07 -25.72 -28.21
CA VAL A 40 -21.20 -26.41 -27.23
C VAL A 40 -21.30 -25.75 -25.84
N PHE A 41 -21.12 -24.44 -25.77
CA PHE A 41 -20.99 -23.66 -24.53
C PHE A 41 -22.32 -23.06 -24.03
N GLY A 42 -23.38 -23.11 -24.84
CA GLY A 42 -24.67 -22.51 -24.50
C GLY A 42 -24.72 -21.00 -24.73
N ARG A 43 -25.71 -20.32 -24.11
CA ARG A 43 -25.80 -18.86 -24.13
C ARG A 43 -24.93 -18.27 -23.03
N VAL A 44 -23.90 -17.54 -23.43
CA VAL A 44 -22.91 -16.96 -22.53
C VAL A 44 -23.09 -15.44 -22.48
N ASN A 45 -22.99 -14.85 -21.28
CA ASN A 45 -22.80 -13.41 -21.11
C ASN A 45 -21.30 -13.18 -20.91
N VAL A 46 -20.63 -12.57 -21.88
CA VAL A 46 -19.17 -12.43 -21.88
C VAL A 46 -18.66 -11.67 -20.66
N ILE A 47 -19.31 -10.57 -20.26
CA ILE A 47 -18.88 -9.77 -19.09
C ILE A 47 -18.96 -10.61 -17.81
N HIS A 48 -20.05 -11.35 -17.61
CA HIS A 48 -20.21 -12.24 -16.45
C HIS A 48 -19.18 -13.38 -16.45
N LEU A 49 -18.90 -13.95 -17.63
CA LEU A 49 -17.91 -15.01 -17.81
C LEU A 49 -16.50 -14.53 -17.44
N LEU A 50 -16.07 -13.41 -18.01
CA LEU A 50 -14.75 -12.80 -17.74
C LEU A 50 -14.57 -12.48 -16.25
N GLU A 51 -15.64 -12.04 -15.57
CA GLU A 51 -15.59 -11.69 -14.16
C GLU A 51 -15.47 -12.92 -13.23
N LYS A 52 -16.12 -14.04 -13.58
CA LYS A 52 -16.15 -15.25 -12.76
C LYS A 52 -15.03 -16.25 -13.08
N ALA A 53 -14.42 -16.16 -14.26
CA ALA A 53 -13.35 -17.06 -14.69
C ALA A 53 -12.14 -17.03 -13.75
N ASN A 54 -11.50 -18.19 -13.57
CA ASN A 54 -10.22 -18.28 -12.87
C ASN A 54 -9.07 -17.77 -13.77
N LEU A 55 -9.19 -17.97 -15.08
CA LEU A 55 -8.27 -17.44 -16.09
C LEU A 55 -9.02 -17.18 -17.40
N ALA A 56 -8.77 -16.04 -18.03
CA ALA A 56 -9.29 -15.67 -19.34
C ALA A 56 -8.14 -15.16 -20.20
N VAL A 57 -8.05 -15.60 -21.46
CA VAL A 57 -6.94 -15.32 -22.37
C VAL A 57 -7.45 -14.86 -23.73
N THR A 58 -6.92 -13.73 -24.19
CA THR A 58 -7.21 -13.13 -25.50
C THR A 58 -5.96 -13.22 -26.39
N LEU A 59 -6.14 -13.61 -27.66
CA LEU A 59 -5.18 -13.31 -28.74
C LEU A 59 -5.65 -12.04 -29.45
N ALA A 60 -4.76 -11.05 -29.50
CA ALA A 60 -4.96 -9.82 -30.26
C ALA A 60 -3.79 -9.62 -31.25
N ASN A 61 -4.06 -9.07 -32.43
CA ASN A 61 -3.02 -8.74 -33.41
C ASN A 61 -2.28 -7.43 -33.06
N GLU A 62 -1.37 -6.97 -33.92
CA GLU A 62 -0.64 -5.70 -33.73
C GLU A 62 -1.53 -4.44 -33.65
N LYS A 63 -2.80 -4.52 -34.05
CA LYS A 63 -3.79 -3.43 -33.96
C LYS A 63 -4.69 -3.54 -32.73
N ASP A 64 -4.45 -4.53 -31.87
CA ASP A 64 -5.32 -4.98 -30.77
C ASP A 64 -6.71 -5.50 -31.24
N ASP A 65 -6.85 -5.88 -32.52
CA ASP A 65 -8.05 -6.60 -32.99
C ASP A 65 -8.06 -8.02 -32.40
N ILE A 66 -9.19 -8.44 -31.82
CA ILE A 66 -9.33 -9.77 -31.22
C ILE A 66 -9.45 -10.85 -32.31
N LEU A 67 -8.51 -11.80 -32.29
CA LEU A 67 -8.49 -12.96 -33.17
C LEU A 67 -9.10 -14.19 -32.52
N ALA A 68 -8.90 -14.37 -31.21
CA ALA A 68 -9.46 -15.50 -30.46
C ALA A 68 -9.50 -15.22 -28.96
N HIS A 69 -10.35 -15.96 -28.26
CA HIS A 69 -10.54 -15.88 -26.82
C HIS A 69 -10.87 -17.24 -26.21
N ALA A 70 -10.39 -17.48 -24.99
CA ALA A 70 -10.82 -18.60 -24.17
C ALA A 70 -10.96 -18.24 -22.68
N SER A 71 -11.97 -18.83 -22.02
CA SER A 71 -12.19 -18.68 -20.57
C SER A 71 -12.16 -20.03 -19.86
N PHE A 72 -11.50 -20.06 -18.71
CA PHE A 72 -11.20 -21.25 -17.93
C PHE A 72 -11.65 -21.14 -16.47
N PHE A 73 -12.24 -22.21 -15.95
CA PHE A 73 -12.81 -22.29 -14.60
C PHE A 73 -12.29 -23.53 -13.85
N ASP A 74 -12.47 -23.55 -12.53
CA ASP A 74 -12.14 -24.68 -11.64
C ASP A 74 -13.23 -25.76 -11.53
N HIS A 75 -14.30 -25.69 -12.34
CA HIS A 75 -15.39 -26.67 -12.43
C HIS A 75 -15.96 -26.80 -13.86
N PRO A 76 -16.68 -27.90 -14.20
CA PRO A 76 -17.35 -28.09 -15.50
C PRO A 76 -18.35 -27.00 -15.92
N VAL A 77 -18.77 -27.03 -17.19
CA VAL A 77 -19.75 -26.10 -17.77
C VAL A 77 -21.18 -26.49 -17.37
N GLY A 78 -21.92 -25.52 -16.82
CA GLY A 78 -23.32 -25.67 -16.44
C GLY A 78 -23.57 -26.67 -15.29
N ASP A 79 -24.83 -26.91 -14.99
CA ASP A 79 -25.28 -27.64 -13.79
C ASP A 79 -25.19 -29.18 -13.91
N LEU A 80 -24.23 -29.70 -14.70
CA LEU A 80 -24.07 -31.15 -14.93
C LEU A 80 -23.68 -31.89 -13.64
N VAL A 81 -22.82 -31.27 -12.84
CA VAL A 81 -22.37 -31.73 -11.53
C VAL A 81 -22.16 -30.50 -10.66
N ASP A 82 -22.49 -30.64 -9.38
CA ASP A 82 -22.19 -29.62 -8.38
C ASP A 82 -20.69 -29.26 -8.39
N GLN A 83 -20.38 -27.97 -8.36
CA GLN A 83 -19.00 -27.50 -8.54
C GLN A 83 -18.03 -28.03 -7.48
N ALA A 84 -18.49 -28.39 -6.28
CA ALA A 84 -17.66 -28.98 -5.23
C ALA A 84 -17.36 -30.48 -5.47
N HIS A 85 -18.17 -31.17 -6.30
CA HIS A 85 -18.17 -32.64 -6.44
C HIS A 85 -17.74 -33.17 -7.83
N TRP A 86 -17.15 -32.33 -8.70
CA TRP A 86 -16.81 -32.73 -10.06
C TRP A 86 -15.76 -33.85 -10.16
N GLU A 87 -14.79 -33.90 -9.24
CA GLU A 87 -13.68 -34.87 -9.29
C GLU A 87 -14.18 -36.31 -9.10
N PRO A 88 -14.93 -36.66 -8.01
CA PRO A 88 -15.56 -37.96 -7.88
C PRO A 88 -16.51 -38.31 -9.03
N PHE A 89 -17.15 -37.33 -9.66
CA PHE A 89 -18.01 -37.55 -10.82
C PHE A 89 -17.21 -37.97 -12.05
N LEU A 90 -16.11 -37.27 -12.39
CA LEU A 90 -15.27 -37.63 -13.52
C LEU A 90 -14.60 -38.99 -13.29
N GLN A 91 -13.97 -39.22 -12.14
CA GLN A 91 -13.30 -40.48 -11.81
C GLN A 91 -14.26 -41.69 -11.85
N LYS A 92 -15.54 -41.50 -11.55
CA LYS A 92 -16.56 -42.57 -11.59
C LYS A 92 -17.04 -42.88 -13.01
N HIS A 93 -17.14 -41.88 -13.88
CA HIS A 93 -17.83 -41.98 -15.17
C HIS A 93 -16.89 -41.99 -16.39
N PHE A 94 -15.66 -41.51 -16.24
CA PHE A 94 -14.67 -41.30 -17.30
C PHE A 94 -13.25 -41.70 -16.86
N SER A 95 -12.36 -41.94 -17.82
CA SER A 95 -10.93 -42.22 -17.61
C SER A 95 -10.15 -40.99 -17.14
N ALA A 96 -10.47 -40.48 -15.95
CA ALA A 96 -9.99 -39.22 -15.40
C ALA A 96 -9.31 -39.37 -14.03
N GLU A 97 -8.72 -40.55 -13.76
CA GLU A 97 -8.12 -40.92 -12.45
C GLU A 97 -7.01 -39.97 -11.97
N ASN A 98 -6.32 -39.29 -12.90
CA ASN A 98 -5.24 -38.34 -12.58
C ASN A 98 -5.71 -36.87 -12.51
N CYS A 99 -6.97 -36.59 -12.85
CA CYS A 99 -7.52 -35.24 -12.83
C CYS A 99 -7.92 -34.86 -11.40
N THR A 100 -7.30 -33.79 -10.90
CA THR A 100 -7.49 -33.27 -9.53
C THR A 100 -7.76 -31.75 -9.56
N PRO A 101 -8.32 -31.15 -8.51
CA PRO A 101 -8.53 -29.71 -8.42
C PRO A 101 -7.24 -28.86 -8.41
N LEU A 102 -6.08 -29.46 -8.15
CA LEU A 102 -4.78 -28.82 -8.30
C LEU A 102 -4.40 -28.65 -9.78
N ASN A 103 -4.48 -29.74 -10.55
CA ASN A 103 -3.87 -29.87 -11.88
C ASN A 103 -4.84 -29.78 -13.07
N THR A 104 -6.12 -29.46 -12.83
CA THR A 104 -7.17 -29.42 -13.85
C THR A 104 -7.88 -28.06 -13.91
N LEU A 105 -8.18 -27.59 -15.13
CA LEU A 105 -9.11 -26.50 -15.41
C LEU A 105 -10.10 -26.91 -16.52
N PHE A 106 -11.21 -26.19 -16.61
CA PHE A 106 -12.30 -26.47 -17.55
C PHE A 106 -12.51 -25.33 -18.53
N LEU A 107 -12.61 -25.64 -19.82
CA LEU A 107 -12.90 -24.68 -20.89
C LEU A 107 -14.40 -24.34 -20.90
N HIS A 108 -14.75 -23.07 -20.64
CA HIS A 108 -16.14 -22.58 -20.60
C HIS A 108 -16.56 -21.77 -21.82
N LEU A 109 -15.60 -21.22 -22.56
CA LEU A 109 -15.82 -20.59 -23.86
C LEU A 109 -14.54 -20.71 -24.68
N PHE A 110 -14.67 -21.01 -25.96
CA PHE A 110 -13.67 -20.75 -26.98
C PHE A 110 -14.36 -20.11 -28.17
N VAL A 111 -13.79 -19.01 -28.67
CA VAL A 111 -14.20 -18.34 -29.92
C VAL A 111 -12.97 -17.88 -30.67
N ALA A 112 -13.00 -17.94 -32.00
CA ALA A 112 -11.90 -17.51 -32.85
C ALA A 112 -12.37 -17.10 -34.24
N GLN A 113 -11.56 -16.30 -34.94
CA GLN A 113 -11.74 -16.06 -36.37
C GLN A 113 -11.48 -17.36 -37.16
N PRO A 114 -12.37 -17.76 -38.10
CA PRO A 114 -12.31 -19.08 -38.75
C PRO A 114 -10.98 -19.42 -39.45
N ASN A 115 -10.28 -18.43 -40.00
CA ASN A 115 -9.00 -18.64 -40.70
C ASN A 115 -7.86 -19.06 -39.74
N PHE A 116 -7.90 -18.59 -38.50
CA PHE A 116 -6.83 -18.76 -37.51
C PHE A 116 -7.19 -19.71 -36.36
N ALA A 117 -8.44 -20.17 -36.27
CA ALA A 117 -8.98 -20.91 -35.13
C ALA A 117 -8.08 -22.05 -34.60
N ALA A 118 -7.54 -22.91 -35.48
CA ALA A 118 -6.69 -24.04 -35.08
C ALA A 118 -5.31 -23.60 -34.53
N ALA A 119 -4.71 -22.55 -35.11
CA ALA A 119 -3.46 -21.99 -34.62
C ALA A 119 -3.67 -21.26 -33.29
N SER A 120 -4.73 -20.46 -33.20
CA SER A 120 -5.14 -19.76 -31.98
C SER A 120 -5.45 -20.71 -30.83
N ALA A 121 -6.17 -21.83 -31.07
CA ALA A 121 -6.45 -22.83 -30.05
C ALA A 121 -5.14 -23.40 -29.45
N LYS A 122 -4.20 -23.81 -30.30
CA LYS A 122 -2.89 -24.35 -29.88
C LYS A 122 -2.07 -23.32 -29.09
N GLU A 123 -2.06 -22.07 -29.53
CA GLU A 123 -1.31 -20.99 -28.89
C GLU A 123 -1.93 -20.56 -27.55
N ILE A 124 -3.27 -20.54 -27.43
CA ILE A 124 -3.97 -20.33 -26.15
C ILE A 124 -3.62 -21.45 -25.17
N MET A 125 -3.75 -22.72 -25.54
CA MET A 125 -3.43 -23.83 -24.62
C MET A 125 -1.97 -23.75 -24.16
N ARG A 126 -1.05 -23.51 -25.09
CA ARG A 126 0.37 -23.33 -24.79
C ARG A 126 0.60 -22.18 -23.80
N ALA A 127 -0.10 -21.05 -23.94
CA ALA A 127 -0.01 -19.92 -23.02
C ALA A 127 -0.62 -20.23 -21.64
N VAL A 128 -1.78 -20.90 -21.59
CA VAL A 128 -2.46 -21.29 -20.34
C VAL A 128 -1.63 -22.30 -19.54
N PHE A 129 -1.12 -23.34 -20.18
CA PHE A 129 -0.18 -24.29 -19.56
C PHE A 129 1.15 -23.61 -19.16
N SER A 130 1.61 -22.59 -19.89
CA SER A 130 2.78 -21.82 -19.47
C SER A 130 2.49 -20.97 -18.22
N ALA A 131 1.30 -20.37 -18.12
CA ALA A 131 0.92 -19.45 -17.05
C ALA A 131 0.58 -20.14 -15.72
N VAL A 132 0.11 -21.40 -15.75
CA VAL A 132 -0.20 -22.19 -14.55
C VAL A 132 0.75 -23.40 -14.48
N THR A 133 1.68 -23.35 -13.53
CA THR A 133 2.77 -24.32 -13.38
C THR A 133 2.28 -25.75 -13.08
N GLU A 134 1.24 -25.87 -12.26
CA GLU A 134 0.70 -27.13 -11.75
C GLU A 134 -0.37 -27.76 -12.67
N LEU A 135 -0.78 -27.05 -13.73
CA LEU A 135 -1.86 -27.47 -14.64
C LEU A 135 -1.37 -28.55 -15.60
N GLU A 136 -1.87 -29.77 -15.49
CA GLU A 136 -1.52 -30.88 -16.39
C GLU A 136 -2.64 -31.18 -17.41
N TYR A 137 -3.89 -30.84 -17.08
CA TYR A 137 -5.07 -31.17 -17.88
C TYR A 137 -5.99 -29.95 -18.07
N ILE A 138 -6.49 -29.79 -19.30
CA ILE A 138 -7.62 -28.92 -19.59
C ILE A 138 -8.77 -29.81 -20.09
N CYS A 139 -9.95 -29.66 -19.49
CA CYS A 139 -11.11 -30.49 -19.77
C CYS A 139 -12.22 -29.68 -20.45
N LEU A 140 -12.87 -30.25 -21.46
CA LEU A 140 -14.13 -29.73 -21.99
C LEU A 140 -15.26 -30.70 -21.61
N VAL A 141 -16.02 -30.33 -20.58
CA VAL A 141 -17.14 -31.12 -20.06
C VAL A 141 -18.39 -30.26 -20.10
N SER A 142 -19.35 -30.65 -20.94
CA SER A 142 -20.58 -29.89 -21.22
C SER A 142 -21.81 -30.81 -21.32
N PRO A 143 -22.99 -30.41 -20.80
CA PRO A 143 -24.23 -31.14 -21.01
C PRO A 143 -24.70 -31.10 -22.48
N ASN A 144 -24.21 -30.17 -23.28
CA ASN A 144 -24.59 -30.04 -24.68
C ASN A 144 -23.81 -31.03 -25.55
N ILE A 145 -24.48 -32.11 -25.99
CA ILE A 145 -23.92 -33.05 -26.95
C ILE A 145 -24.12 -32.47 -28.35
N SER A 146 -23.06 -31.88 -28.90
CA SER A 146 -23.02 -31.32 -30.26
C SER A 146 -21.62 -31.48 -30.84
N ASP A 147 -21.50 -31.43 -32.18
CA ASP A 147 -20.21 -31.49 -32.86
C ASP A 147 -19.35 -30.28 -32.48
N ILE A 148 -18.12 -30.54 -32.04
CA ILE A 148 -17.15 -29.49 -31.72
C ILE A 148 -16.57 -28.85 -32.98
N GLU A 149 -16.09 -27.62 -32.85
CA GLU A 149 -15.31 -26.97 -33.89
C GLU A 149 -14.01 -27.76 -34.18
N LEU A 150 -13.63 -27.86 -35.46
CA LEU A 150 -12.44 -28.62 -35.89
C LEU A 150 -11.16 -28.20 -35.14
N ALA A 151 -11.02 -26.89 -34.87
CA ALA A 151 -9.91 -26.34 -34.09
C ALA A 151 -9.79 -26.90 -32.67
N LEU A 152 -10.92 -27.28 -32.04
CA LEU A 152 -10.94 -27.96 -30.74
C LEU A 152 -10.70 -29.46 -30.90
N GLY A 153 -11.16 -30.08 -31.99
CA GLY A 153 -10.88 -31.49 -32.30
C GLY A 153 -9.40 -31.79 -32.56
N ASP A 154 -8.62 -30.79 -33.00
CA ASP A 154 -7.16 -30.86 -33.15
C ASP A 154 -6.38 -30.74 -31.82
N VAL A 155 -7.06 -30.48 -30.69
CA VAL A 155 -6.48 -30.10 -29.38
C VAL A 155 -7.04 -30.93 -28.22
N PHE A 156 -8.21 -31.54 -28.39
CA PHE A 156 -8.92 -32.32 -27.37
C PHE A 156 -9.23 -33.73 -27.85
N GLU A 157 -8.90 -34.74 -27.04
CA GLU A 157 -9.30 -36.13 -27.26
C GLU A 157 -10.52 -36.54 -26.40
N PRO A 158 -11.39 -37.46 -26.86
CA PRO A 158 -12.54 -37.91 -26.09
C PRO A 158 -12.15 -38.80 -24.89
N MET A 159 -12.66 -38.48 -23.71
CA MET A 159 -12.45 -39.32 -22.52
C MET A 159 -13.17 -40.67 -22.66
N GLN A 160 -12.50 -41.77 -22.28
CA GLN A 160 -13.11 -43.10 -22.29
C GLN A 160 -14.20 -43.19 -21.19
N ARG A 161 -15.42 -43.55 -21.57
CA ARG A 161 -16.53 -43.79 -20.62
C ARG A 161 -16.33 -45.10 -19.85
N LEU A 162 -16.51 -45.05 -18.54
CA LEU A 162 -16.39 -46.21 -17.63
C LEU A 162 -17.75 -46.80 -17.21
N THR A 163 -18.85 -46.08 -17.41
CA THR A 163 -20.21 -46.50 -17.01
C THR A 163 -21.17 -46.53 -18.19
N ASP A 164 -22.03 -47.56 -18.24
CA ASP A 164 -23.12 -47.69 -19.22
C ASP A 164 -24.45 -48.06 -18.50
N PRO A 165 -25.53 -47.26 -18.63
CA PRO A 165 -25.58 -45.95 -19.26
C PRO A 165 -24.80 -44.90 -18.45
N GLY A 166 -23.93 -44.15 -19.12
CA GLY A 166 -23.20 -43.03 -18.54
C GLY A 166 -23.97 -41.71 -18.59
N PRO A 167 -23.45 -40.63 -17.96
CA PRO A 167 -24.04 -39.30 -18.03
C PRO A 167 -24.08 -38.79 -19.48
N GLN A 168 -25.21 -38.21 -19.88
CA GLN A 168 -25.39 -37.61 -21.20
C GLN A 168 -24.67 -36.25 -21.27
N CYS A 169 -23.38 -36.30 -21.56
CA CYS A 169 -22.53 -35.12 -21.72
C CYS A 169 -21.41 -35.38 -22.74
N LEU A 170 -20.88 -34.28 -23.27
CA LEU A 170 -19.58 -34.21 -23.92
C LEU A 170 -18.49 -34.19 -22.83
N ALA A 171 -17.43 -34.98 -23.00
CA ALA A 171 -16.29 -35.01 -22.09
C ALA A 171 -15.01 -35.26 -22.89
N LEU A 172 -14.17 -34.23 -23.02
CA LEU A 172 -12.89 -34.27 -23.72
C LEU A 172 -11.77 -33.76 -22.81
N ILE A 173 -10.54 -34.20 -23.08
CA ILE A 173 -9.33 -33.83 -22.34
C ILE A 173 -8.23 -33.33 -23.31
N CYS A 174 -7.45 -32.37 -22.84
CA CYS A 174 -6.28 -31.83 -23.52
C CYS A 174 -5.08 -31.93 -22.55
N HIS A 175 -3.95 -32.44 -23.05
CA HIS A 175 -2.79 -32.79 -22.23
C HIS A 175 -1.67 -31.75 -22.33
N ARG A 176 -1.13 -31.31 -21.17
CA ARG A 176 0.00 -30.37 -21.11
C ARG A 176 1.18 -30.81 -21.99
N GLN A 177 1.48 -32.11 -22.01
CA GLN A 177 2.64 -32.67 -22.73
C GLN A 177 2.63 -32.38 -24.24
N GLU A 178 1.46 -32.22 -24.85
CA GLU A 178 1.30 -31.98 -26.30
C GLU A 178 1.63 -30.54 -26.70
N HIS A 179 1.48 -29.59 -25.77
CA HIS A 179 1.72 -28.16 -25.99
C HIS A 179 2.99 -27.64 -25.31
N CYS A 180 3.33 -28.23 -24.15
CA CYS A 180 4.40 -27.82 -23.24
C CYS A 180 5.08 -29.07 -22.67
N PRO A 181 5.93 -29.78 -23.45
CA PRO A 181 6.57 -31.02 -23.03
C PRO A 181 7.40 -30.83 -21.75
N ARG A 182 7.57 -31.93 -21.00
CA ARG A 182 8.39 -31.94 -19.79
C ARG A 182 9.86 -31.95 -20.14
N LEU A 183 10.66 -31.11 -19.47
CA LEU A 183 12.09 -31.04 -19.72
C LEU A 183 12.78 -32.33 -19.25
N HIS A 184 13.65 -32.91 -20.10
CA HIS A 184 14.46 -34.04 -19.71
C HIS A 184 15.72 -33.56 -18.99
N ILE A 185 15.92 -33.97 -17.73
CA ILE A 185 17.04 -33.52 -16.89
C ILE A 185 18.01 -34.68 -16.67
N ARG A 186 19.31 -34.40 -16.83
CA ARG A 186 20.41 -35.35 -16.65
C ARG A 186 21.64 -34.68 -16.02
N PRO A 187 22.64 -35.44 -15.54
CA PRO A 187 23.91 -34.86 -15.12
C PRO A 187 24.60 -34.12 -16.29
N SER A 188 25.26 -33.02 -15.97
CA SER A 188 26.06 -32.25 -16.94
C SER A 188 27.32 -33.01 -17.37
N ARG A 189 27.80 -32.73 -18.57
CA ARG A 189 29.06 -33.21 -19.15
C ARG A 189 29.89 -32.02 -19.60
N VAL A 190 31.20 -32.20 -19.73
CA VAL A 190 32.10 -31.15 -20.26
C VAL A 190 31.70 -30.74 -21.70
N GLU A 191 31.10 -31.66 -22.46
CA GLU A 191 30.49 -31.42 -23.78
C GLU A 191 29.37 -30.35 -23.75
N ASP A 192 28.67 -30.16 -22.63
CA ASP A 192 27.57 -29.19 -22.50
C ASP A 192 28.07 -27.74 -22.35
N HIS A 193 29.38 -27.52 -22.20
CA HIS A 193 29.98 -26.21 -21.92
C HIS A 193 29.53 -25.12 -22.89
N ASP A 194 29.65 -25.36 -24.19
CA ASP A 194 29.42 -24.35 -25.23
C ASP A 194 27.93 -23.99 -25.34
N ASP A 195 27.04 -24.99 -25.22
CA ASP A 195 25.58 -24.78 -25.13
C ASP A 195 25.24 -23.89 -23.93
N ILE A 196 25.74 -24.23 -22.73
CA ILE A 196 25.47 -23.49 -21.49
C ILE A 196 26.00 -22.05 -21.58
N MET A 197 27.21 -21.86 -22.12
CA MET A 197 27.79 -20.52 -22.32
C MET A 197 26.95 -19.68 -23.28
N SER A 198 26.39 -20.28 -24.35
CA SER A 198 25.48 -19.56 -25.26
C SER A 198 24.21 -19.06 -24.55
N ILE A 199 23.70 -19.81 -23.57
CA ILE A 199 22.55 -19.37 -22.76
C ILE A 199 22.95 -18.22 -21.83
N PHE A 200 24.15 -18.26 -21.23
CA PHE A 200 24.67 -17.15 -20.42
C PHE A 200 24.87 -15.86 -21.22
N GLU A 201 25.42 -15.95 -22.44
CA GLU A 201 25.58 -14.80 -23.35
C GLU A 201 24.23 -14.16 -23.70
N GLN A 202 23.20 -14.96 -23.97
CA GLN A 202 21.84 -14.47 -24.21
C GLN A 202 21.18 -13.86 -22.96
N HIS A 203 21.59 -14.31 -21.76
CA HIS A 203 20.91 -13.93 -20.53
C HIS A 203 21.38 -12.62 -19.93
N THR A 204 22.61 -12.15 -20.14
CA THR A 204 23.04 -11.02 -19.30
C THR A 204 24.22 -10.14 -19.70
N LYS A 205 24.08 -8.88 -19.27
CA LYS A 205 25.14 -7.97 -18.81
C LYS A 205 25.91 -8.48 -17.55
N LEU A 206 26.05 -9.79 -17.30
CA LEU A 206 26.77 -10.39 -16.16
C LEU A 206 28.26 -10.51 -16.50
N LEU A 207 28.89 -9.35 -16.65
CA LEU A 207 30.29 -9.22 -17.10
C LEU A 207 31.35 -9.68 -16.08
N SER A 208 30.99 -10.29 -14.94
CA SER A 208 31.94 -10.66 -13.88
C SER A 208 32.27 -12.14 -13.74
N VAL A 209 31.51 -13.04 -14.40
CA VAL A 209 31.76 -14.50 -14.36
C VAL A 209 32.44 -14.99 -15.65
N ILE A 210 32.24 -14.26 -16.76
CA ILE A 210 32.77 -14.57 -18.09
C ILE A 210 34.30 -14.35 -18.19
N ASP A 211 34.89 -13.59 -17.27
CA ASP A 211 36.34 -13.30 -17.22
C ASP A 211 37.23 -14.53 -16.89
N GLN A 212 36.64 -15.69 -16.55
CA GLN A 212 37.37 -16.94 -16.31
C GLN A 212 36.97 -18.03 -17.32
N PRO A 213 37.73 -18.24 -18.42
CA PRO A 213 37.32 -19.10 -19.55
C PRO A 213 37.28 -20.61 -19.24
N TYR A 214 37.58 -21.04 -18.01
CA TYR A 214 37.54 -22.44 -17.57
C TYR A 214 36.62 -22.69 -16.38
N PHE A 215 36.04 -21.65 -15.76
CA PHE A 215 35.26 -21.76 -14.52
C PHE A 215 34.10 -22.76 -14.62
N LEU A 216 33.34 -22.73 -15.71
CA LEU A 216 32.22 -23.64 -15.92
C LEU A 216 32.68 -25.09 -16.14
N ALA A 217 33.78 -25.29 -16.87
CA ALA A 217 34.36 -26.62 -17.09
C ALA A 217 34.88 -27.22 -15.77
N GLU A 218 35.64 -26.46 -14.99
CA GLU A 218 36.11 -26.85 -13.64
C GLU A 218 34.93 -27.21 -12.72
N LEU A 219 33.84 -26.44 -12.76
CA LEU A 219 32.65 -26.68 -11.94
C LEU A 219 31.84 -27.91 -12.37
N ILE A 220 31.85 -28.27 -13.66
CA ILE A 220 31.27 -29.53 -14.17
C ILE A 220 32.18 -30.73 -13.86
N GLU A 221 33.51 -30.56 -13.87
CA GLU A 221 34.46 -31.62 -13.52
C GLU A 221 34.54 -31.87 -11.99
N ALA A 222 34.31 -30.87 -11.15
CA ALA A 222 34.41 -30.94 -9.69
C ALA A 222 33.23 -31.65 -8.98
N GLN A 223 32.35 -32.34 -9.71
CA GLN A 223 31.20 -33.06 -9.14
C GLN A 223 31.65 -34.20 -8.21
N ASN A 224 31.08 -34.26 -7.01
CA ASN A 224 31.41 -35.22 -5.96
C ASN A 224 30.16 -35.60 -5.12
N GLU A 225 30.31 -36.17 -3.92
CA GLU A 225 29.15 -36.54 -3.09
C GLU A 225 28.35 -35.30 -2.61
N GLU A 226 29.02 -34.17 -2.38
CA GLU A 226 28.44 -32.93 -1.87
C GLU A 226 28.04 -31.95 -2.98
N THR A 227 28.74 -31.93 -4.13
CA THR A 227 28.49 -31.01 -5.25
C THR A 227 28.04 -31.72 -6.53
N HIS A 228 26.92 -31.29 -7.10
CA HIS A 228 26.35 -31.88 -8.32
C HIS A 228 25.92 -30.80 -9.32
N THR A 229 25.90 -31.15 -10.60
CA THR A 229 25.39 -30.27 -11.67
C THR A 229 24.46 -31.04 -12.59
N ALA A 230 23.46 -30.36 -13.14
CA ALA A 230 22.52 -30.96 -14.09
C ALA A 230 22.17 -29.99 -15.21
N VAL A 231 21.90 -30.56 -16.39
CA VAL A 231 21.36 -29.86 -17.55
C VAL A 231 19.96 -30.35 -17.86
N CYS A 232 19.12 -29.45 -18.39
CA CYS A 232 17.87 -29.83 -19.03
C CYS A 232 18.01 -29.76 -20.56
N GLN A 233 17.39 -30.72 -21.25
CA GLN A 233 17.51 -30.87 -22.70
C GLN A 233 16.16 -30.98 -23.39
N VAL A 234 16.09 -30.46 -24.61
CA VAL A 234 14.97 -30.59 -25.56
C VAL A 234 15.55 -30.93 -26.93
N ASP A 235 15.03 -31.97 -27.56
CA ASP A 235 15.49 -32.49 -28.87
C ASP A 235 17.01 -32.71 -29.00
N GLY A 236 17.68 -32.97 -27.88
CA GLY A 236 19.12 -33.22 -27.77
C GLY A 236 19.97 -31.98 -27.46
N ALA A 237 19.44 -30.77 -27.65
CA ALA A 237 20.12 -29.52 -27.28
C ALA A 237 19.94 -29.19 -25.80
N THR A 238 20.97 -28.63 -25.15
CA THR A 238 20.88 -28.17 -23.77
C THR A 238 20.20 -26.79 -23.70
N VAL A 239 19.14 -26.68 -22.89
CA VAL A 239 18.31 -25.46 -22.76
C VAL A 239 18.31 -24.87 -21.35
N GLY A 240 19.13 -25.40 -20.44
CA GLY A 240 19.31 -24.87 -19.09
C GLY A 240 20.23 -25.71 -18.22
N PHE A 241 20.70 -25.12 -17.14
CA PHE A 241 21.76 -25.65 -16.27
C PHE A 241 21.53 -25.24 -14.80
N ILE A 242 21.81 -26.15 -13.88
CA ILE A 242 21.77 -25.92 -12.44
C ILE A 242 22.99 -26.56 -11.75
N SER A 243 23.53 -25.87 -10.75
CA SER A 243 24.59 -26.37 -9.86
C SER A 243 24.12 -26.30 -8.40
N VAL A 244 24.36 -27.37 -7.64
CA VAL A 244 23.90 -27.53 -6.25
C VAL A 244 25.03 -28.06 -5.35
N THR A 245 25.08 -27.61 -4.10
CA THR A 245 26.05 -28.05 -3.07
C THR A 245 25.37 -28.39 -1.75
N ALA A 246 25.85 -29.42 -1.05
CA ALA A 246 25.54 -29.68 0.35
C ALA A 246 26.43 -28.89 1.33
N ASP A 247 27.57 -28.35 0.88
CA ASP A 247 28.42 -27.45 1.68
C ASP A 247 27.77 -26.07 1.78
N VAL A 248 27.15 -25.80 2.93
CA VAL A 248 26.37 -24.58 3.20
C VAL A 248 26.76 -24.02 4.58
N ASP A 249 27.17 -22.74 4.63
CA ASP A 249 27.38 -22.03 5.90
C ASP A 249 26.04 -21.68 6.58
N LEU A 250 25.48 -22.68 7.27
CA LEU A 250 24.27 -22.53 8.08
C LEU A 250 24.44 -21.49 9.21
N LYS A 251 25.67 -21.22 9.68
CA LYS A 251 25.92 -20.22 10.74
C LYS A 251 25.74 -18.81 10.20
N GLN A 252 26.27 -18.54 8.99
CA GLN A 252 26.05 -17.27 8.31
C GLN A 252 24.55 -17.06 7.99
N LEU A 253 23.85 -18.09 7.52
CA LEU A 253 22.41 -18.00 7.26
C LEU A 253 21.60 -17.75 8.53
N HIS A 254 21.86 -18.49 9.61
CA HIS A 254 21.19 -18.32 10.90
C HIS A 254 21.41 -16.92 11.51
N HIS A 255 22.56 -16.30 11.29
CA HIS A 255 22.86 -14.93 11.73
C HIS A 255 22.08 -13.86 10.95
N ASN A 256 21.70 -14.12 9.69
CA ASN A 256 21.12 -13.13 8.78
C ASN A 256 19.62 -13.34 8.48
N PHE A 257 19.06 -14.53 8.72
CA PHE A 257 17.68 -14.88 8.37
C PHE A 257 16.93 -15.59 9.51
N GLU A 258 15.60 -15.47 9.51
CA GLU A 258 14.74 -16.03 10.56
C GLU A 258 14.41 -17.51 10.28
N LEU A 259 15.31 -18.41 10.72
CA LEU A 259 15.23 -19.85 10.40
C LEU A 259 14.57 -20.72 11.49
N SER A 260 13.99 -20.13 12.54
CA SER A 260 13.44 -20.85 13.69
C SER A 260 12.31 -21.81 13.33
N GLU A 261 11.48 -21.46 12.35
CA GLU A 261 10.36 -22.30 11.88
C GLU A 261 10.83 -23.52 11.06
N PHE A 262 12.09 -23.51 10.60
CA PHE A 262 12.70 -24.58 9.81
C PHE A 262 13.71 -25.40 10.64
N ASN A 263 13.61 -25.37 11.97
CA ASN A 263 14.56 -25.97 12.91
C ASN A 263 16.01 -25.53 12.66
N ASN A 264 16.21 -24.28 12.22
CA ASN A 264 17.51 -23.74 11.82
C ASN A 264 18.24 -24.55 10.72
N LEU A 265 17.50 -25.35 9.93
CA LEU A 265 18.00 -26.24 8.89
C LEU A 265 18.86 -27.42 9.41
N TYR A 266 18.65 -27.84 10.65
CA TYR A 266 19.26 -29.03 11.24
C TYR A 266 18.25 -30.17 11.45
N LYS A 267 18.74 -31.42 11.48
CA LYS A 267 17.91 -32.60 11.82
C LYS A 267 17.70 -32.72 13.33
N LEU A 268 16.44 -32.73 13.75
CA LEU A 268 16.05 -33.11 15.12
C LEU A 268 16.15 -34.63 15.29
N GLN A 269 17.14 -35.12 16.04
CA GLN A 269 17.16 -36.52 16.47
C GLN A 269 16.18 -36.73 17.63
N GLN A 270 15.12 -37.50 17.39
CA GLN A 270 14.30 -38.05 18.47
C GLN A 270 15.10 -39.12 19.21
N THR A 271 15.40 -38.90 20.49
CA THR A 271 15.83 -39.97 21.39
C THR A 271 14.71 -41.00 21.50
N LYS A 272 14.91 -42.15 20.87
CA LYS A 272 14.09 -43.34 21.14
C LYS A 272 14.32 -43.74 22.59
N HIS A 273 13.37 -43.42 23.46
CA HIS A 273 13.25 -44.10 24.75
C HIS A 273 12.73 -45.52 24.49
N ASP A 274 13.65 -46.45 24.24
CA ASP A 274 13.33 -47.87 24.25
C ASP A 274 12.93 -48.29 25.67
N ALA A 275 11.64 -48.52 25.86
CA ALA A 275 11.06 -48.91 27.13
C ALA A 275 11.26 -50.41 27.42
N SER A 276 12.45 -50.80 27.88
CA SER A 276 12.66 -52.10 28.56
C SER A 276 13.96 -52.23 29.34
N ALA A 277 13.91 -52.05 30.66
CA ALA A 277 14.59 -52.90 31.66
C ALA A 277 14.31 -52.40 33.10
N LEU A 278 13.76 -53.26 33.94
CA LEU A 278 13.65 -53.06 35.40
C LEU A 278 14.89 -53.64 36.08
N THR A 279 15.57 -52.92 36.97
CA THR A 279 16.01 -53.46 38.29
C THR A 279 16.43 -52.35 39.28
N GLU A 280 16.50 -52.74 40.55
CA GLU A 280 16.53 -51.91 41.78
C GLU A 280 17.90 -51.29 42.16
N PRO A 281 17.92 -50.30 43.08
CA PRO A 281 19.13 -49.57 43.47
C PRO A 281 19.99 -50.30 44.51
N ARG A 282 21.26 -49.88 44.64
CA ARG A 282 22.10 -50.11 45.82
C ARG A 282 22.93 -48.88 46.15
N GLU A 283 23.24 -48.78 47.44
CA GLU A 283 23.70 -47.57 48.13
C GLU A 283 25.24 -47.53 48.30
N ASP A 284 25.71 -46.38 48.78
CA ASP A 284 26.82 -46.16 49.71
C ASP A 284 28.27 -45.80 49.26
N GLU A 285 28.68 -44.69 49.90
CA GLU A 285 29.96 -44.37 50.58
C GLU A 285 31.19 -43.77 49.83
N GLU A 286 31.36 -42.47 50.13
CA GLU A 286 32.53 -41.82 50.74
C GLU A 286 33.93 -41.80 50.09
N GLU A 287 34.33 -40.56 49.78
CA GLU A 287 35.55 -39.85 50.18
C GLU A 287 36.95 -40.50 50.08
N THR A 288 37.86 -39.85 49.33
CA THR A 288 38.86 -38.93 49.94
C THR A 288 39.73 -38.21 48.90
N THR A 289 39.59 -36.89 48.89
CA THR A 289 40.65 -35.86 48.85
C THR A 289 42.13 -36.28 48.74
N GLN A 290 42.84 -35.63 47.81
CA GLN A 290 44.03 -34.84 48.21
C GLN A 290 44.24 -33.61 47.29
N THR A 291 44.87 -32.59 47.86
CA THR A 291 44.68 -31.16 47.50
C THR A 291 46.04 -30.44 47.42
N GLN A 292 46.05 -29.17 46.97
CA GLN A 292 47.14 -28.15 47.08
C GLN A 292 48.20 -28.17 45.94
N THR A 293 48.79 -27.06 45.46
CA THR A 293 48.54 -25.58 45.43
C THR A 293 49.59 -24.96 44.47
N SER A 294 49.48 -23.78 43.84
CA SER A 294 48.39 -22.84 43.47
C SER A 294 49.02 -21.63 42.71
N ALA A 295 48.22 -20.60 42.36
CA ALA A 295 48.61 -19.29 41.77
C ALA A 295 49.00 -19.31 40.27
N SER A 296 48.53 -18.37 39.42
CA SER A 296 47.59 -17.25 39.62
C SER A 296 47.04 -16.72 38.29
N HIS A 297 45.72 -16.48 38.19
CA HIS A 297 45.09 -15.17 37.86
C HIS A 297 43.56 -15.30 37.71
N GLN A 298 42.83 -14.27 38.14
CA GLN A 298 41.35 -14.16 38.16
C GLN A 298 40.84 -13.79 36.74
N GLN A 299 39.81 -14.42 36.17
CA GLN A 299 38.37 -14.42 36.52
C GLN A 299 37.66 -13.07 36.27
N GLU A 300 36.91 -13.02 35.16
CA GLU A 300 35.55 -12.45 35.11
C GLU A 300 34.62 -13.55 34.55
N GLU A 301 33.40 -13.62 35.07
CA GLU A 301 32.58 -14.83 35.01
C GLU A 301 31.64 -14.85 33.80
N THR A 302 31.67 -15.95 33.04
CA THR A 302 30.60 -16.29 32.09
C THR A 302 29.79 -17.45 32.65
N GLN A 303 28.51 -17.22 32.98
CA GLN A 303 27.64 -18.26 33.52
C GLN A 303 27.26 -19.28 32.43
N SER A 304 27.91 -20.44 32.45
CA SER A 304 27.54 -21.59 31.63
C SER A 304 26.41 -22.39 32.29
N ALA A 305 25.18 -22.26 31.77
CA ALA A 305 24.13 -23.25 32.00
C ALA A 305 24.27 -24.38 30.97
N GLY A 306 24.31 -25.64 31.43
CA GLY A 306 24.77 -26.77 30.62
C GLY A 306 23.87 -27.14 29.45
N ALA A 307 24.45 -27.20 28.25
CA ALA A 307 23.82 -27.82 27.08
C ALA A 307 24.17 -29.32 27.02
N GLY A 308 23.15 -30.18 27.07
CA GLY A 308 23.30 -31.57 26.63
C GLY A 308 23.55 -31.59 25.12
N GLY A 309 24.59 -32.29 24.68
CA GLY A 309 25.05 -32.25 23.29
C GLY A 309 24.04 -32.83 22.30
N ILE A 310 23.33 -31.96 21.57
CA ILE A 310 22.57 -32.34 20.37
C ILE A 310 23.56 -32.52 19.22
N SER A 311 23.52 -33.67 18.54
CA SER A 311 24.30 -33.90 17.31
C SER A 311 23.59 -33.22 16.13
N GLU A 312 23.87 -31.93 15.95
CA GLU A 312 23.34 -31.09 14.88
C GLU A 312 23.91 -31.46 13.50
N LYS A 313 23.25 -32.40 12.81
CA LYS A 313 23.54 -32.67 11.39
C LYS A 313 22.82 -31.67 10.48
N PRO A 314 23.51 -31.05 9.49
CA PRO A 314 22.87 -30.16 8.53
C PRO A 314 21.82 -30.91 7.70
N ASN A 315 20.77 -30.20 7.28
CA ASN A 315 19.63 -30.78 6.56
C ASN A 315 19.26 -30.02 5.26
N ALA A 316 20.20 -29.24 4.71
CA ALA A 316 19.96 -28.39 3.56
C ALA A 316 21.09 -28.49 2.51
N PHE A 317 20.74 -28.31 1.25
CA PHE A 317 21.65 -28.04 0.13
C PHE A 317 21.27 -26.73 -0.57
N SER A 318 22.25 -26.03 -1.15
CA SER A 318 22.06 -24.75 -1.84
C SER A 318 22.21 -24.88 -3.35
N VAL A 319 21.33 -24.23 -4.10
CA VAL A 319 21.59 -23.86 -5.50
C VAL A 319 22.68 -22.79 -5.52
N GLN A 320 23.74 -23.01 -6.30
CA GLN A 320 24.86 -22.08 -6.48
C GLN A 320 24.70 -21.26 -7.76
N LEU A 321 24.33 -21.92 -8.86
CA LEU A 321 24.13 -21.34 -10.18
C LEU A 321 22.86 -21.93 -10.79
N PHE A 322 22.11 -21.09 -11.50
CA PHE A 322 20.93 -21.48 -12.25
C PHE A 322 20.81 -20.58 -13.49
N VAL A 323 20.59 -21.18 -14.66
CA VAL A 323 20.28 -20.49 -15.91
C VAL A 323 19.39 -21.38 -16.78
N ILE A 324 18.45 -20.79 -17.52
CA ILE A 324 17.54 -21.52 -18.42
C ILE A 324 17.19 -20.61 -19.59
N ASP A 325 16.99 -21.18 -20.79
CA ASP A 325 16.50 -20.45 -21.95
C ASP A 325 15.09 -19.86 -21.68
N LYS A 326 14.87 -18.61 -22.11
CA LYS A 326 13.64 -17.85 -21.82
C LYS A 326 12.37 -18.49 -22.36
N ASN A 327 12.47 -19.35 -23.37
CA ASN A 327 11.31 -20.06 -23.93
C ASN A 327 10.87 -21.23 -23.04
N TYR A 328 11.74 -21.70 -22.13
CA TYR A 328 11.51 -22.82 -21.22
C TYR A 328 11.51 -22.41 -19.73
N GLU A 329 11.63 -21.10 -19.43
CA GLU A 329 11.74 -20.56 -18.06
C GLU A 329 10.61 -21.02 -17.12
N MET A 330 9.37 -21.09 -17.63
CA MET A 330 8.19 -21.58 -16.89
C MET A 330 8.23 -23.09 -16.55
N ARG A 331 9.17 -23.85 -17.12
CA ARG A 331 9.43 -25.26 -16.81
C ARG A 331 10.57 -25.46 -15.82
N SER A 332 11.19 -24.38 -15.32
CA SER A 332 12.30 -24.45 -14.37
C SER A 332 12.02 -25.30 -13.11
N ALA A 333 10.77 -25.35 -12.64
CA ALA A 333 10.36 -26.23 -11.54
C ALA A 333 10.58 -27.73 -11.79
N ASP A 334 10.73 -28.19 -13.05
CA ASP A 334 11.07 -29.59 -13.38
C ASP A 334 12.41 -30.02 -12.74
N PHE A 335 13.34 -29.09 -12.47
CA PHE A 335 14.60 -29.38 -11.78
C PHE A 335 14.42 -29.82 -10.32
N ILE A 336 13.37 -29.37 -9.62
CA ILE A 336 13.23 -29.54 -8.16
C ILE A 336 13.15 -31.03 -7.77
N PRO A 337 12.29 -31.88 -8.39
CA PRO A 337 12.30 -33.32 -8.11
C PRO A 337 13.64 -34.01 -8.40
N TYR A 338 14.36 -33.57 -9.43
CA TYR A 338 15.64 -34.16 -9.82
C TYR A 338 16.73 -33.89 -8.76
N ILE A 339 16.90 -32.63 -8.33
CA ILE A 339 17.94 -32.28 -7.34
C ILE A 339 17.68 -32.90 -5.96
N PHE A 340 16.41 -33.07 -5.55
CA PHE A 340 16.08 -33.80 -4.32
C PHE A 340 16.34 -35.32 -4.38
N ASN A 341 16.48 -35.91 -5.58
CA ASN A 341 16.89 -37.30 -5.74
C ASN A 341 18.42 -37.48 -5.62
N LEU A 342 19.21 -36.44 -5.88
CA LEU A 342 20.67 -36.45 -5.69
C LEU A 342 21.04 -36.47 -4.20
N PHE A 343 20.26 -35.78 -3.37
CA PHE A 343 20.48 -35.68 -1.92
C PHE A 343 19.35 -36.33 -1.12
N PRO A 344 19.14 -37.66 -1.16
CA PRO A 344 17.99 -38.33 -0.56
C PRO A 344 17.84 -38.08 0.94
N ASP A 345 18.94 -37.84 1.64
CA ASP A 345 18.99 -37.56 3.07
C ASP A 345 18.72 -36.09 3.47
N LEU A 346 18.59 -35.14 2.53
CA LEU A 346 18.37 -33.73 2.86
C LEU A 346 16.92 -33.30 2.60
N ASP A 347 16.32 -32.57 3.54
CA ASP A 347 14.92 -32.13 3.44
C ASP A 347 14.74 -30.72 2.87
N PHE A 348 15.79 -29.89 2.85
CA PHE A 348 15.70 -28.50 2.39
C PHE A 348 16.60 -28.23 1.17
N CYS A 349 16.02 -27.54 0.18
CA CYS A 349 16.75 -26.88 -0.91
C CYS A 349 16.69 -25.37 -0.66
N ILE A 350 17.82 -24.67 -0.74
CA ILE A 350 17.88 -23.22 -0.56
C ILE A 350 18.48 -22.52 -1.78
N ILE A 351 18.16 -21.25 -1.96
CA ILE A 351 18.78 -20.39 -2.96
C ILE A 351 18.90 -18.96 -2.41
N THR A 352 20.02 -18.29 -2.68
CA THR A 352 20.21 -16.87 -2.31
C THR A 352 20.34 -16.01 -3.56
N VAL A 353 19.58 -14.92 -3.63
CA VAL A 353 19.54 -14.02 -4.78
C VAL A 353 19.78 -12.57 -4.35
N PRO A 354 20.42 -11.72 -5.17
CA PRO A 354 20.55 -10.29 -4.88
C PRO A 354 19.18 -9.59 -4.71
N THR A 355 19.10 -8.59 -3.85
CA THR A 355 17.83 -7.86 -3.56
C THR A 355 17.24 -7.13 -4.78
N LEU A 356 18.09 -6.75 -5.74
CA LEU A 356 17.73 -6.05 -6.96
C LEU A 356 17.52 -6.97 -8.17
N SER A 357 17.68 -8.29 -8.00
CA SER A 357 17.37 -9.25 -9.07
C SER A 357 15.85 -9.45 -9.16
N PRO A 358 15.25 -9.42 -10.37
CA PRO A 358 13.84 -9.74 -10.54
C PRO A 358 13.59 -11.21 -10.16
N GLU A 359 12.39 -11.49 -9.65
CA GLU A 359 11.97 -12.84 -9.33
C GLU A 359 11.70 -13.63 -10.62
N PHE A 360 12.34 -14.79 -10.76
CA PHE A 360 12.19 -15.71 -11.89
C PHE A 360 11.32 -16.92 -11.50
N PRO A 361 10.64 -17.59 -12.45
CA PRO A 361 9.62 -18.62 -12.17
C PRO A 361 10.02 -19.73 -11.18
N LEU A 362 11.28 -20.15 -11.14
CA LEU A 362 11.75 -21.17 -10.17
C LEU A 362 11.51 -20.73 -8.72
N LEU A 363 11.71 -19.44 -8.42
CA LEU A 363 11.54 -18.90 -7.07
C LEU A 363 10.08 -18.88 -6.61
N GLN A 364 9.11 -18.91 -7.53
CA GLN A 364 7.68 -18.94 -7.19
C GLN A 364 7.28 -20.24 -6.46
N SER A 365 8.06 -21.31 -6.61
CA SER A 365 7.90 -22.55 -5.84
C SER A 365 8.51 -22.47 -4.43
N PHE A 366 9.39 -21.52 -4.15
CA PHE A 366 10.12 -21.41 -2.88
C PHE A 366 9.44 -20.42 -1.94
N LEU A 367 9.56 -20.66 -0.64
CA LEU A 367 9.19 -19.68 0.38
C LEU A 367 10.36 -18.72 0.62
N ARG A 368 10.13 -17.41 0.42
CA ARG A 368 11.04 -16.38 0.89
C ARG A 368 11.11 -16.39 2.42
N VAL A 369 12.32 -16.37 2.97
CA VAL A 369 12.57 -16.22 4.42
C VAL A 369 12.91 -14.77 4.74
N PRO A 370 12.25 -14.15 5.74
CA PRO A 370 12.53 -12.76 6.08
C PRO A 370 13.96 -12.59 6.65
N PRO A 371 14.68 -11.53 6.25
CA PRO A 371 15.97 -11.19 6.83
C PRO A 371 15.80 -10.66 8.25
N ARG A 372 16.68 -11.09 9.16
CA ARG A 372 16.72 -10.58 10.55
C ARG A 372 16.98 -9.08 10.57
N ALA A 373 16.55 -8.43 11.65
CA ALA A 373 16.80 -7.00 11.89
C ALA A 373 18.27 -6.57 11.77
N THR A 374 19.20 -7.45 12.13
CA THR A 374 20.66 -7.23 12.09
C THR A 374 21.32 -7.58 10.75
N SER A 375 20.56 -8.09 9.77
CA SER A 375 21.11 -8.56 8.49
C SER A 375 21.68 -7.39 7.69
N SER A 376 22.92 -7.56 7.21
CA SER A 376 23.60 -6.59 6.35
C SER A 376 23.91 -7.14 4.94
N LEU A 377 23.57 -8.40 4.68
CA LEU A 377 23.71 -9.02 3.36
C LEU A 377 22.70 -8.40 2.38
N LEU A 378 23.15 -7.96 1.20
CA LEU A 378 22.29 -7.52 0.09
C LEU A 378 21.76 -8.71 -0.73
N ARG A 379 21.26 -9.74 -0.02
CA ARG A 379 20.64 -10.93 -0.59
C ARG A 379 19.36 -11.29 0.15
N GLU A 380 18.44 -11.90 -0.58
CA GLU A 380 17.27 -12.58 -0.06
C GLU A 380 17.53 -14.10 -0.02
N LEU A 381 16.88 -14.80 0.92
CA LEU A 381 16.96 -16.25 1.08
C LEU A 381 15.61 -16.86 0.75
N TYR A 382 15.63 -17.90 -0.08
CA TYR A 382 14.46 -18.67 -0.47
C TYR A 382 14.69 -20.14 -0.11
N ILE A 383 13.66 -20.81 0.42
CA ILE A 383 13.72 -22.19 0.90
C ILE A 383 12.56 -23.01 0.34
N PHE A 384 12.87 -24.19 -0.18
CA PHE A 384 11.92 -25.24 -0.55
C PHE A 384 12.14 -26.45 0.36
N HIS A 385 11.06 -27.02 0.90
CA HIS A 385 11.12 -28.24 1.72
C HIS A 385 10.60 -29.44 0.93
N ARG A 386 11.27 -30.60 1.02
CA ARG A 386 10.97 -31.84 0.28
C ARG A 386 9.49 -32.25 0.33
N ALA A 387 8.80 -32.04 1.45
CA ALA A 387 7.37 -32.35 1.55
C ALA A 387 6.48 -31.51 0.61
N GLY A 388 6.95 -30.35 0.14
CA GLY A 388 6.28 -29.53 -0.88
C GLY A 388 6.21 -30.18 -2.26
N LEU A 389 6.92 -31.30 -2.50
CA LEU A 389 6.73 -32.16 -3.67
C LEU A 389 5.49 -33.06 -3.58
N ARG A 390 4.86 -33.17 -2.40
CA ARG A 390 3.60 -33.92 -2.22
C ARG A 390 2.42 -33.02 -2.59
N PRO A 391 1.40 -33.55 -3.31
CA PRO A 391 0.18 -32.80 -3.54
C PRO A 391 -0.54 -32.51 -2.22
N VAL A 392 -1.16 -31.33 -2.14
CA VAL A 392 -2.05 -30.93 -1.04
C VAL A 392 -3.49 -31.14 -1.48
N GLU A 393 -4.26 -31.86 -0.67
CA GLU A 393 -5.73 -31.97 -0.82
C GLU A 393 -6.38 -30.96 0.13
N VAL A 394 -7.41 -30.24 -0.32
CA VAL A 394 -8.20 -29.33 0.52
C VAL A 394 -9.65 -29.79 0.53
N ARG A 395 -10.24 -29.91 1.72
CA ARG A 395 -11.59 -30.41 1.91
C ARG A 395 -12.31 -29.71 3.07
N PRO A 396 -13.64 -29.79 3.17
CA PRO A 396 -14.36 -29.36 4.37
C PRO A 396 -13.84 -30.07 5.63
N ALA A 397 -13.79 -29.32 6.74
CA ALA A 397 -13.32 -29.83 8.02
C ALA A 397 -14.37 -30.74 8.67
N VAL A 398 -13.92 -31.82 9.31
CA VAL A 398 -14.76 -32.76 10.07
C VAL A 398 -14.32 -32.82 11.53
N ALA A 399 -15.22 -33.20 12.45
CA ALA A 399 -14.93 -33.17 13.89
C ALA A 399 -13.67 -33.98 14.30
N ALA A 400 -13.30 -35.00 13.52
CA ALA A 400 -12.07 -35.77 13.72
C ALA A 400 -10.77 -34.98 13.48
N ASP A 401 -10.82 -33.85 12.76
CA ASP A 401 -9.66 -32.99 12.48
C ASP A 401 -9.26 -32.15 13.72
N ARG A 402 -10.18 -31.97 14.68
CA ARG A 402 -10.03 -31.06 15.83
C ARG A 402 -8.75 -31.25 16.66
N PRO A 403 -8.25 -32.47 16.95
CA PRO A 403 -6.96 -32.64 17.63
C PRO A 403 -5.79 -32.20 16.76
N ALA A 404 -5.78 -32.57 15.47
CA ALA A 404 -4.70 -32.23 14.55
C ALA A 404 -4.61 -30.72 14.28
N VAL A 405 -5.76 -30.03 14.20
CA VAL A 405 -5.80 -28.56 14.15
C VAL A 405 -5.28 -27.97 15.46
N SER A 406 -5.66 -28.52 16.63
CA SER A 406 -5.16 -28.05 17.93
C SER A 406 -3.63 -28.13 18.07
N ASP A 407 -3.01 -29.17 17.51
CA ASP A 407 -1.55 -29.30 17.47
C ASP A 407 -0.92 -28.35 16.44
N LEU A 408 -1.57 -28.13 15.28
CA LEU A 408 -1.10 -27.19 14.25
C LEU A 408 -1.05 -25.74 14.75
N VAL A 409 -2.03 -25.31 15.55
CA VAL A 409 -2.16 -23.92 16.02
C VAL A 409 -1.51 -23.67 17.39
N LYS A 410 -0.80 -24.67 17.93
CA LYS A 410 -0.22 -24.62 19.27
C LYS A 410 0.87 -23.55 19.36
N GLY A 411 0.70 -22.57 20.25
CA GLY A 411 1.63 -21.46 20.46
C GLY A 411 1.40 -20.25 19.54
N LEU A 412 0.48 -20.31 18.58
CA LEU A 412 0.11 -19.16 17.76
C LEU A 412 -0.77 -18.17 18.56
N ARG A 413 -0.66 -16.87 18.25
CA ARG A 413 -1.54 -15.84 18.83
C ARG A 413 -2.98 -16.07 18.36
N LEU A 414 -3.95 -15.84 19.26
CA LEU A 414 -5.39 -16.01 19.01
C LEU A 414 -5.82 -17.44 18.61
N ASN A 415 -4.99 -18.45 18.87
CA ASN A 415 -5.31 -19.84 18.57
C ASN A 415 -6.55 -20.36 19.32
N GLU A 416 -6.80 -19.89 20.53
CA GLU A 416 -8.03 -20.20 21.28
C GLU A 416 -9.29 -19.70 20.56
N SER A 417 -9.25 -18.52 19.94
CA SER A 417 -10.37 -18.02 19.13
C SER A 417 -10.63 -18.91 17.91
N LEU A 418 -9.57 -19.37 17.25
CA LEU A 418 -9.67 -20.28 16.10
C LEU A 418 -10.30 -21.60 16.50
N LEU A 419 -9.86 -22.19 17.62
CA LEU A 419 -10.43 -23.44 18.11
C LEU A 419 -11.88 -23.26 18.58
N GLN A 420 -12.23 -22.13 19.17
CA GLN A 420 -13.61 -21.82 19.56
C GLN A 420 -14.55 -21.65 18.34
N ASP A 421 -14.13 -20.91 17.30
CA ASP A 421 -14.92 -20.76 16.07
C ASP A 421 -15.01 -22.10 15.30
N LEU A 422 -13.99 -22.95 15.37
CA LEU A 422 -14.00 -24.31 14.82
C LEU A 422 -14.97 -25.24 15.58
N ASP A 423 -15.02 -25.16 16.91
CA ASP A 423 -15.96 -25.92 17.73
C ASP A 423 -17.40 -25.47 17.45
N CYS A 424 -17.66 -24.15 17.35
CA CYS A 424 -18.96 -23.62 16.91
C CYS A 424 -19.35 -24.11 15.50
N PHE A 425 -18.42 -24.20 14.55
CA PHE A 425 -18.69 -24.77 13.23
C PHE A 425 -19.13 -26.25 13.28
N TYR A 426 -18.62 -27.05 14.22
CA TYR A 426 -19.06 -28.45 14.37
C TYR A 426 -20.41 -28.57 15.11
N GLU A 427 -20.69 -27.70 16.08
CA GLU A 427 -21.90 -27.76 16.91
C GLU A 427 -23.13 -27.12 16.24
N THR A 428 -22.97 -25.92 15.64
CA THR A 428 -24.10 -25.08 15.21
C THR A 428 -24.03 -24.63 13.76
N ARG A 429 -22.88 -24.79 13.07
CA ARG A 429 -22.58 -24.23 11.74
C ARG A 429 -22.60 -22.69 11.66
N SER A 430 -22.63 -22.01 12.81
CA SER A 430 -22.63 -20.55 12.90
C SER A 430 -21.68 -20.05 13.99
N GLY A 431 -21.22 -18.81 13.87
CA GLY A 431 -20.50 -18.10 14.91
C GLY A 431 -21.39 -17.76 16.11
N ARG A 432 -20.79 -17.18 17.15
CA ARG A 432 -21.51 -16.74 18.36
C ARG A 432 -22.52 -15.62 18.11
N ASP A 433 -22.35 -14.91 17.01
CA ASP A 433 -23.24 -13.89 16.46
C ASP A 433 -24.34 -14.46 15.55
N GLY A 434 -24.36 -15.79 15.33
CA GLY A 434 -25.32 -16.48 14.48
C GLY A 434 -24.95 -16.50 12.98
N VAL A 435 -23.91 -15.78 12.57
CA VAL A 435 -23.46 -15.72 11.17
C VAL A 435 -22.92 -17.09 10.73
N PRO A 436 -23.31 -17.62 9.54
CA PRO A 436 -22.84 -18.92 9.08
C PRO A 436 -21.31 -19.01 9.00
N LEU A 437 -20.78 -20.17 9.38
CA LEU A 437 -19.35 -20.51 9.33
C LEU A 437 -19.12 -21.66 8.35
N GLN A 438 -18.02 -21.59 7.61
CA GLN A 438 -17.49 -22.71 6.85
C GLN A 438 -16.00 -22.90 7.20
N ALA A 439 -15.58 -24.14 7.46
CA ALA A 439 -14.20 -24.46 7.78
C ALA A 439 -13.66 -25.55 6.85
N PHE A 440 -12.40 -25.39 6.45
CA PHE A 440 -11.68 -26.22 5.50
C PHE A 440 -10.32 -26.60 6.07
N VAL A 441 -9.85 -27.80 5.78
CA VAL A 441 -8.51 -28.28 6.13
C VAL A 441 -7.73 -28.63 4.87
N ALA A 442 -6.44 -28.29 4.88
CA ALA A 442 -5.46 -28.76 3.91
C ALA A 442 -4.74 -29.98 4.50
N GLN A 443 -4.68 -31.09 3.75
CA GLN A 443 -4.05 -32.33 4.18
C GLN A 443 -3.04 -32.88 3.16
N VAL A 444 -2.01 -33.56 3.68
CA VAL A 444 -0.96 -34.23 2.91
C VAL A 444 -0.69 -35.59 3.57
N ASP A 445 -0.72 -36.67 2.80
CA ASP A 445 -0.63 -38.05 3.32
C ASP A 445 -1.56 -38.28 4.54
N SER A 446 -2.81 -37.80 4.45
CA SER A 446 -3.83 -37.81 5.52
C SER A 446 -3.46 -37.06 6.82
N ARG A 447 -2.47 -36.16 6.80
CA ARG A 447 -2.12 -35.28 7.93
C ARG A 447 -2.54 -33.85 7.65
N VAL A 448 -3.21 -33.21 8.60
CA VAL A 448 -3.58 -31.78 8.51
C VAL A 448 -2.32 -30.90 8.55
N VAL A 449 -2.14 -30.07 7.52
CA VAL A 449 -1.03 -29.11 7.36
C VAL A 449 -1.49 -27.65 7.30
N GLY A 450 -2.79 -27.42 7.14
CA GLY A 450 -3.40 -26.09 7.15
C GLY A 450 -4.89 -26.12 7.52
N VAL A 451 -5.42 -24.98 7.94
CA VAL A 451 -6.83 -24.75 8.25
C VAL A 451 -7.23 -23.33 7.80
N LEU A 452 -8.42 -23.20 7.22
CA LEU A 452 -9.06 -21.93 6.89
C LEU A 452 -10.50 -21.95 7.39
N ILE A 453 -10.93 -20.89 8.07
CA ILE A 453 -12.31 -20.67 8.51
C ILE A 453 -12.79 -19.35 7.91
N ILE A 454 -13.92 -19.40 7.23
CA ILE A 454 -14.60 -18.25 6.64
C ILE A 454 -16.00 -18.08 7.25
N ARG A 455 -16.54 -16.86 7.16
CA ARG A 455 -17.89 -16.47 7.58
C ARG A 455 -18.56 -15.65 6.50
N ASP A 456 -19.88 -15.68 6.39
CA ASP A 456 -20.62 -14.87 5.42
C ASP A 456 -20.46 -13.37 5.70
N GLU A 457 -20.24 -12.56 4.66
CA GLU A 457 -19.95 -11.13 4.80
C GLU A 457 -21.24 -10.29 4.93
N GLN A 458 -21.65 -10.05 6.17
CA GLN A 458 -22.89 -9.33 6.50
C GLN A 458 -22.84 -7.82 6.19
N ASP A 459 -21.64 -7.20 6.19
CA ASP A 459 -21.47 -5.76 6.01
C ASP A 459 -21.14 -5.38 4.55
N ILE A 460 -21.46 -6.22 3.56
CA ILE A 460 -21.04 -5.99 2.17
C ILE A 460 -21.55 -4.64 1.59
N GLU A 461 -22.72 -4.16 2.03
CA GLU A 461 -23.23 -2.81 1.68
C GLU A 461 -22.32 -1.69 2.24
N PHE A 462 -21.85 -1.85 3.48
CA PHE A 462 -20.88 -0.94 4.11
C PHE A 462 -19.54 -1.00 3.37
N ILE A 463 -19.02 -2.20 3.09
CA ILE A 463 -17.75 -2.40 2.39
C ILE A 463 -17.78 -1.74 1.02
N ARG A 464 -18.84 -1.93 0.24
CA ARG A 464 -19.00 -1.28 -1.09
C ARG A 464 -19.02 0.25 -1.00
N ALA A 465 -19.64 0.79 0.05
CA ALA A 465 -19.70 2.23 0.31
C ALA A 465 -18.39 2.82 0.86
N HIS A 466 -17.60 2.03 1.59
CA HIS A 466 -16.41 2.48 2.32
C HIS A 466 -15.08 2.13 1.64
N TYR A 467 -15.05 1.17 0.73
CA TYR A 467 -13.84 0.72 0.04
C TYR A 467 -14.09 0.57 -1.46
N ASN A 468 -13.05 0.80 -2.25
CA ASN A 468 -13.13 0.75 -3.71
C ASN A 468 -13.02 -0.68 -4.28
N ILE A 469 -13.87 -1.58 -3.81
CA ILE A 469 -13.93 -2.98 -4.29
C ILE A 469 -14.28 -3.07 -5.78
N GLU A 470 -15.02 -2.09 -6.30
CA GLU A 470 -15.47 -2.04 -7.70
C GLU A 470 -14.35 -1.75 -8.71
N ASN A 471 -13.14 -1.39 -8.25
CA ASN A 471 -11.94 -1.42 -9.09
C ASN A 471 -11.45 -2.84 -9.40
N PHE A 472 -11.90 -3.85 -8.66
CA PHE A 472 -11.41 -5.22 -8.73
C PHE A 472 -12.50 -6.22 -9.09
N ILE A 473 -13.76 -5.94 -8.75
CA ILE A 473 -14.91 -6.80 -9.07
C ILE A 473 -16.11 -6.03 -9.61
N TYR A 474 -16.86 -6.65 -10.53
CA TYR A 474 -18.12 -6.10 -11.01
C TYR A 474 -19.26 -6.48 -10.06
N PHE A 475 -19.43 -5.70 -8.98
CA PHE A 475 -20.35 -6.00 -7.86
C PHE A 475 -21.73 -6.55 -8.25
N SER A 476 -22.35 -6.04 -9.32
CA SER A 476 -23.67 -6.50 -9.82
C SER A 476 -23.71 -7.94 -10.35
N HIS A 477 -22.56 -8.57 -10.56
CA HIS A 477 -22.43 -9.97 -10.99
C HIS A 477 -22.16 -10.94 -9.82
N HIS A 478 -22.22 -10.46 -8.56
CA HIS A 478 -22.01 -11.25 -7.37
C HIS A 478 -23.27 -11.24 -6.48
N GLY A 479 -23.70 -12.43 -6.03
CA GLY A 479 -24.72 -12.59 -4.99
C GLY A 479 -24.19 -12.17 -3.62
N TYR A 480 -25.09 -11.81 -2.70
CA TYR A 480 -24.71 -11.41 -1.34
C TYR A 480 -24.04 -12.57 -0.59
N GLU A 481 -24.55 -13.78 -0.82
CA GLU A 481 -24.05 -15.07 -0.34
C GLU A 481 -22.69 -15.48 -0.93
N GLU A 482 -22.25 -14.90 -2.05
CA GLU A 482 -20.95 -15.22 -2.64
C GLU A 482 -19.76 -14.44 -2.03
N HIS A 483 -20.07 -13.54 -1.08
CA HIS A 483 -19.12 -12.71 -0.35
C HIS A 483 -18.89 -13.29 1.05
N ALA A 484 -17.64 -13.65 1.36
CA ALA A 484 -17.26 -14.15 2.67
C ALA A 484 -16.04 -13.43 3.24
N GLN A 485 -15.93 -13.38 4.56
CA GLN A 485 -14.78 -12.85 5.29
C GLN A 485 -13.87 -14.01 5.70
N ILE A 486 -12.56 -13.88 5.49
CA ILE A 486 -11.53 -14.74 6.08
C ILE A 486 -11.52 -14.46 7.58
N ARG A 487 -12.04 -15.42 8.35
CA ARG A 487 -11.98 -15.39 9.82
C ARG A 487 -10.59 -15.88 10.23
N HIS A 488 -10.28 -17.16 10.08
CA HIS A 488 -9.01 -17.73 10.53
C HIS A 488 -8.24 -18.41 9.40
N PHE A 489 -6.91 -18.28 9.37
CA PHE A 489 -6.05 -18.94 8.39
C PHE A 489 -4.71 -19.35 9.00
N VAL A 490 -4.34 -20.62 8.89
CA VAL A 490 -3.02 -21.12 9.27
C VAL A 490 -2.57 -22.16 8.25
N LEU A 491 -1.38 -22.02 7.70
CA LEU A 491 -0.76 -23.00 6.80
C LEU A 491 0.72 -23.17 7.20
N ARG A 492 1.23 -24.40 7.21
CA ARG A 492 2.65 -24.64 7.48
C ARG A 492 3.54 -24.04 6.38
N PRO A 493 4.65 -23.37 6.73
CA PRO A 493 5.61 -22.78 5.78
C PRO A 493 6.00 -23.67 4.59
N SER A 494 6.17 -24.98 4.83
CA SER A 494 6.57 -25.97 3.82
C SER A 494 5.61 -26.15 2.62
N PHE A 495 4.42 -25.55 2.67
CA PHE A 495 3.38 -25.64 1.64
C PHE A 495 2.98 -24.27 1.07
N HIS A 496 3.84 -23.25 1.21
CA HIS A 496 3.57 -21.88 0.79
C HIS A 496 3.08 -21.76 -0.67
N HIS A 497 3.73 -22.44 -1.62
CA HIS A 497 3.39 -22.41 -3.04
C HIS A 497 1.95 -22.89 -3.33
N PHE A 498 1.42 -23.81 -2.51
CA PHE A 498 0.02 -24.26 -2.62
C PHE A 498 -1.02 -23.24 -2.13
N THR A 499 -0.63 -22.08 -1.61
CA THR A 499 -1.59 -21.07 -1.10
C THR A 499 -2.58 -20.61 -2.18
N ARG A 500 -2.13 -20.47 -3.44
CA ARG A 500 -2.99 -20.15 -4.59
C ARG A 500 -4.07 -21.21 -4.81
N HIS A 501 -3.65 -22.47 -4.81
CA HIS A 501 -4.55 -23.62 -4.93
C HIS A 501 -5.54 -23.68 -3.76
N LEU A 502 -5.09 -23.46 -2.52
CA LEU A 502 -5.93 -23.46 -1.33
C LEU A 502 -7.06 -22.42 -1.42
N PHE A 503 -6.76 -21.17 -1.78
CA PHE A 503 -7.80 -20.15 -1.93
C PHE A 503 -8.72 -20.38 -3.14
N LYS A 504 -8.18 -20.86 -4.28
CA LYS A 504 -8.99 -21.29 -5.44
C LYS A 504 -10.00 -22.35 -5.02
N GLU A 505 -9.52 -23.34 -4.28
CA GLU A 505 -10.30 -24.51 -3.89
C GLU A 505 -11.34 -24.19 -2.83
N VAL A 506 -11.04 -23.30 -1.88
CA VAL A 506 -12.03 -22.81 -0.91
C VAL A 506 -13.14 -22.04 -1.61
N LEU A 507 -12.82 -21.17 -2.57
CA LEU A 507 -13.85 -20.46 -3.37
C LEU A 507 -14.79 -21.44 -4.09
N ARG A 508 -14.23 -22.53 -4.65
CA ARG A 508 -15.01 -23.62 -5.26
C ARG A 508 -15.88 -24.36 -4.24
N LEU A 509 -15.29 -24.89 -3.17
CA LEU A 509 -15.98 -25.71 -2.18
C LEU A 509 -17.02 -24.93 -1.35
N ALA A 510 -16.79 -23.64 -1.10
CA ALA A 510 -17.68 -22.79 -0.30
C ALA A 510 -18.83 -22.15 -1.10
N HIS A 511 -18.85 -22.34 -2.43
CA HIS A 511 -19.74 -21.61 -3.35
C HIS A 511 -19.62 -20.09 -3.25
N THR A 512 -18.40 -19.60 -3.01
CA THR A 512 -18.09 -18.15 -2.94
C THR A 512 -17.29 -17.70 -4.15
N SER A 513 -17.25 -16.39 -4.38
CA SER A 513 -16.44 -15.78 -5.44
C SER A 513 -15.52 -14.66 -4.95
N CYS A 514 -15.74 -14.13 -3.74
CA CYS A 514 -14.92 -13.10 -3.11
C CYS A 514 -14.64 -13.43 -1.63
N LEU A 515 -13.37 -13.40 -1.23
CA LEU A 515 -12.93 -13.48 0.16
C LEU A 515 -12.33 -12.14 0.60
N TYR A 516 -12.81 -11.61 1.74
CA TYR A 516 -12.32 -10.38 2.34
C TYR A 516 -11.48 -10.65 3.58
N HIS A 517 -10.30 -10.06 3.67
CA HIS A 517 -9.54 -10.00 4.92
C HIS A 517 -9.60 -8.58 5.49
N ARG A 518 -10.19 -8.45 6.69
CA ARG A 518 -10.20 -7.22 7.48
C ARG A 518 -9.05 -7.28 8.48
N ALA A 519 -8.11 -6.35 8.40
CA ALA A 519 -7.00 -6.20 9.33
C ALA A 519 -7.23 -4.97 10.21
N TYR A 520 -7.42 -5.18 11.51
CA TYR A 520 -7.70 -4.12 12.46
C TYR A 520 -6.41 -3.63 13.15
N PRO A 521 -6.30 -2.32 13.45
CA PRO A 521 -5.15 -1.77 14.19
C PRO A 521 -5.05 -2.39 15.60
N PRO A 522 -3.88 -2.33 16.27
CA PRO A 522 -3.66 -3.01 17.56
C PRO A 522 -4.69 -2.71 18.66
N ARG A 523 -5.31 -1.52 18.61
CA ARG A 523 -6.42 -1.06 19.47
C ARG A 523 -7.66 -1.96 19.42
N HIS A 524 -7.96 -2.46 18.22
CA HIS A 524 -9.10 -3.33 17.91
C HIS A 524 -8.65 -4.79 17.76
N SER A 525 -7.57 -5.19 18.44
CA SER A 525 -7.01 -6.56 18.38
C SER A 525 -7.94 -7.67 18.89
N GLN A 526 -9.08 -7.33 19.50
CA GLN A 526 -10.15 -8.27 19.85
C GLN A 526 -11.00 -8.68 18.63
N GLU A 527 -11.08 -7.84 17.61
CA GLU A 527 -11.76 -8.12 16.33
C GLU A 527 -10.84 -8.89 15.37
N ASN A 528 -9.52 -8.75 15.55
CA ASN A 528 -8.51 -9.52 14.83
C ASN A 528 -8.63 -11.03 15.07
N SER A 529 -8.06 -11.78 14.15
CA SER A 529 -8.21 -13.22 14.07
C SER A 529 -6.85 -13.91 13.96
N CYS A 530 -6.79 -15.20 14.31
CA CYS A 530 -5.61 -16.04 14.05
C CYS A 530 -5.40 -16.21 12.53
N VAL A 531 -4.51 -15.37 11.97
CA VAL A 531 -4.02 -15.44 10.59
C VAL A 531 -2.49 -15.55 10.68
N HIS A 532 -1.95 -16.74 10.43
CA HIS A 532 -0.50 -16.99 10.48
C HIS A 532 0.11 -17.09 9.07
N HIS A 533 1.22 -16.38 8.90
CA HIS A 533 1.75 -15.87 7.63
C HIS A 533 0.71 -15.08 6.83
N LEU A 534 0.46 -13.85 7.26
CA LEU A 534 -0.37 -12.88 6.53
C LEU A 534 0.11 -12.67 5.08
N ASP A 535 1.42 -12.75 4.83
CA ASP A 535 2.01 -12.69 3.47
C ASP A 535 1.39 -13.70 2.50
N PHE A 536 0.97 -14.86 2.98
CA PHE A 536 0.37 -15.90 2.14
C PHE A 536 -1.00 -15.41 1.62
N VAL A 537 -1.78 -14.74 2.47
CA VAL A 537 -3.02 -14.05 2.07
C VAL A 537 -2.70 -12.92 1.08
N LEU A 538 -1.72 -12.06 1.39
CA LEU A 538 -1.38 -10.87 0.59
C LEU A 538 -0.74 -11.19 -0.78
N ASN A 539 -0.20 -12.40 -0.96
CA ASN A 539 0.25 -12.89 -2.27
C ASN A 539 -0.91 -13.20 -3.23
N CYS A 540 -2.10 -13.50 -2.69
CA CYS A 540 -3.33 -13.79 -3.46
C CYS A 540 -4.38 -12.67 -3.39
N ALA A 541 -4.22 -11.70 -2.48
CA ALA A 541 -5.19 -10.63 -2.22
C ALA A 541 -4.70 -9.26 -2.70
N VAL A 542 -5.60 -8.44 -3.26
CA VAL A 542 -5.34 -7.02 -3.54
C VAL A 542 -5.77 -6.14 -2.35
N PRO A 543 -4.95 -5.19 -1.89
CA PRO A 543 -5.35 -4.23 -0.87
C PRO A 543 -6.31 -3.21 -1.48
N VAL A 544 -7.42 -2.93 -0.79
CA VAL A 544 -8.52 -2.10 -1.32
C VAL A 544 -8.49 -0.71 -0.68
N ARG A 545 -8.40 0.34 -1.51
CA ARG A 545 -8.38 1.73 -1.03
C ARG A 545 -9.70 2.11 -0.35
N PRO A 546 -9.67 2.81 0.81
CA PRO A 546 -10.87 3.40 1.38
C PRO A 546 -11.42 4.53 0.48
N ARG A 547 -12.73 4.74 0.52
CA ARG A 547 -13.44 5.82 -0.19
C ARG A 547 -13.63 7.04 0.70
N ARG A 548 -13.51 8.24 0.13
CA ARG A 548 -13.90 9.49 0.81
C ARG A 548 -15.40 9.45 1.14
N GLN A 549 -15.73 9.47 2.44
CA GLN A 549 -17.12 9.49 2.90
C GLN A 549 -17.72 10.90 2.91
N ILE A 550 -18.99 10.97 2.51
CA ILE A 550 -19.84 12.15 2.68
C ILE A 550 -20.30 12.20 4.14
N ILE A 551 -20.15 13.34 4.79
CA ILE A 551 -20.74 13.58 6.11
C ILE A 551 -22.18 14.08 5.88
N TYR A 552 -23.15 13.18 6.05
CA TYR A 552 -24.57 13.45 5.76
C TYR A 552 -25.29 14.18 6.91
N PRO A 553 -26.17 15.16 6.62
CA PRO A 553 -27.10 15.73 7.59
C PRO A 553 -28.31 14.78 7.79
N LEU A 554 -28.09 13.65 8.45
CA LEU A 554 -29.07 12.55 8.56
C LEU A 554 -30.45 12.98 9.08
N GLU A 555 -30.49 13.87 10.08
CA GLU A 555 -31.72 14.39 10.68
C GLU A 555 -32.58 15.19 9.67
N GLU A 556 -31.93 15.97 8.80
CA GLU A 556 -32.61 16.82 7.81
C GLU A 556 -33.05 16.04 6.58
N LEU A 557 -32.30 14.98 6.21
CA LEU A 557 -32.67 14.09 5.11
C LEU A 557 -33.83 13.16 5.48
N GLY A 558 -33.93 12.73 6.74
CA GLY A 558 -35.02 11.89 7.22
C GLY A 558 -35.14 10.58 6.43
N ILE A 559 -36.29 10.36 5.78
CA ILE A 559 -36.52 9.18 4.92
C ILE A 559 -35.65 9.15 3.65
N ASN A 560 -35.07 10.29 3.27
CA ASN A 560 -34.18 10.44 2.12
C ASN A 560 -32.69 10.29 2.50
N ALA A 561 -32.39 9.86 3.73
CA ALA A 561 -31.03 9.55 4.17
C ALA A 561 -30.57 8.18 3.61
N PRO A 562 -29.26 7.95 3.44
CA PRO A 562 -28.72 6.61 3.17
C PRO A 562 -29.07 5.61 4.28
N SER A 563 -29.02 4.32 3.95
CA SER A 563 -29.26 3.23 4.90
C SER A 563 -28.36 3.34 6.15
N ARG A 564 -28.90 2.97 7.31
CA ARG A 564 -28.10 2.88 8.55
C ARG A 564 -26.94 1.90 8.41
N ARG A 565 -27.11 0.81 7.66
CA ARG A 565 -26.03 -0.15 7.36
C ARG A 565 -24.82 0.49 6.65
N ILE A 566 -25.01 1.64 6.02
CA ILE A 566 -23.93 2.40 5.40
C ILE A 566 -23.45 3.52 6.34
N THR A 567 -24.34 4.17 7.08
CA THR A 567 -24.02 5.37 7.87
C THR A 567 -23.66 5.09 9.33
N GLU A 568 -23.67 3.82 9.76
CA GLU A 568 -23.26 3.39 11.09
C GLU A 568 -21.74 3.42 11.27
N ASP A 569 -21.30 3.91 12.44
CA ASP A 569 -19.88 4.09 12.75
C ASP A 569 -19.25 2.76 13.17
N GLN A 570 -18.62 2.08 12.21
CA GLN A 570 -17.84 0.85 12.45
C GLN A 570 -16.38 1.15 12.76
N ALA A 571 -15.72 0.26 13.52
CA ALA A 571 -14.28 0.33 13.76
C ALA A 571 -13.49 0.31 12.44
N PRO A 572 -12.47 1.18 12.26
CA PRO A 572 -11.69 1.22 11.02
C PRO A 572 -10.77 0.01 10.89
N PHE A 573 -10.70 -0.54 9.67
CA PHE A 573 -9.86 -1.68 9.29
C PHE A 573 -9.25 -1.47 7.91
N ALA A 574 -8.06 -2.02 7.68
CA ALA A 574 -7.54 -2.17 6.33
C ALA A 574 -8.22 -3.38 5.65
N LEU A 575 -8.61 -3.24 4.39
CA LEU A 575 -9.30 -4.28 3.64
C LEU A 575 -8.40 -4.87 2.55
N SER A 576 -8.38 -6.20 2.44
CA SER A 576 -7.82 -6.93 1.29
C SER A 576 -8.87 -7.86 0.69
N LEU A 577 -8.86 -8.03 -0.64
CA LEU A 577 -9.81 -8.82 -1.41
C LEU A 577 -9.10 -9.90 -2.22
N ILE A 578 -9.56 -11.16 -2.12
CA ILE A 578 -9.23 -12.25 -3.03
C ILE A 578 -10.48 -12.55 -3.87
N SER A 579 -10.34 -12.67 -5.18
CA SER A 579 -11.38 -13.15 -6.09
C SER A 579 -10.84 -14.30 -6.96
N ARG A 580 -11.73 -15.04 -7.64
CA ARG A 580 -11.34 -16.23 -8.44
C ARG A 580 -10.19 -15.95 -9.42
N LYS A 581 -10.27 -14.86 -10.20
CA LYS A 581 -9.21 -14.41 -11.13
C LYS A 581 -7.86 -14.09 -10.45
N LEU A 582 -7.89 -13.52 -9.25
CA LEU A 582 -6.68 -13.18 -8.48
C LEU A 582 -5.93 -14.41 -7.96
N THR A 583 -6.61 -15.54 -7.72
CA THR A 583 -5.93 -16.78 -7.25
C THR A 583 -4.88 -17.28 -8.24
N LEU A 584 -5.14 -17.13 -9.54
CA LEU A 584 -4.20 -17.49 -10.62
C LEU A 584 -3.38 -16.29 -11.10
N GLU A 585 -3.53 -15.08 -10.54
CA GLU A 585 -2.77 -13.89 -10.99
C GLU A 585 -1.41 -13.80 -10.30
N PRO A 586 -0.28 -13.94 -11.04
CA PRO A 586 1.04 -13.72 -10.46
C PRO A 586 1.24 -12.24 -10.17
N LYS A 587 1.78 -11.93 -8.99
CA LYS A 587 2.25 -10.58 -8.66
C LYS A 587 3.74 -10.47 -8.98
N VAL A 588 4.18 -9.28 -9.34
CA VAL A 588 5.60 -8.95 -9.48
C VAL A 588 6.16 -8.64 -8.10
N THR A 589 7.06 -9.49 -7.62
CA THR A 589 7.72 -9.32 -6.32
C THR A 589 8.87 -8.32 -6.43
N VAL A 590 8.86 -7.30 -5.58
CA VAL A 590 9.91 -6.28 -5.48
C VAL A 590 10.68 -6.46 -4.17
N ASN A 591 11.90 -6.98 -4.29
CA ASN A 591 12.81 -7.25 -3.16
C ASN A 591 13.73 -6.07 -2.79
N ALA A 592 13.69 -4.97 -3.54
CA ALA A 592 14.48 -3.77 -3.26
C ALA A 592 14.16 -3.19 -1.87
N ARG A 593 15.20 -2.79 -1.12
CA ARG A 593 15.07 -2.23 0.23
C ARG A 593 14.77 -0.74 0.16
N ILE A 594 13.52 -0.39 0.38
CA ILE A 594 13.03 0.99 0.35
C ILE A 594 12.86 1.47 1.79
N VAL A 595 13.74 2.38 2.22
CA VAL A 595 13.76 2.91 3.59
C VAL A 595 13.30 4.37 3.58
N VAL A 596 12.19 4.64 4.27
CA VAL A 596 11.62 5.98 4.45
C VAL A 596 11.98 6.49 5.85
N VAL A 597 12.54 7.69 5.95
CA VAL A 597 12.89 8.33 7.22
C VAL A 597 11.95 9.51 7.48
N GLY A 598 11.14 9.39 8.54
CA GLY A 598 10.15 10.37 8.96
C GLY A 598 8.72 10.00 8.53
N ALA A 599 7.84 9.80 9.52
CA ALA A 599 6.42 9.51 9.33
C ALA A 599 5.58 10.79 9.08
N SER A 600 6.06 11.68 8.22
CA SER A 600 5.31 12.88 7.79
C SER A 600 4.27 12.53 6.72
N ASP A 601 3.33 13.45 6.47
CA ASP A 601 2.31 13.32 5.41
C ASP A 601 2.90 12.87 4.06
N ALA A 602 4.06 13.41 3.66
CA ALA A 602 4.73 13.03 2.42
C ALA A 602 5.32 11.60 2.45
N GLY A 603 5.94 11.20 3.57
CA GLY A 603 6.48 9.85 3.74
C GLY A 603 5.39 8.78 3.85
N LEU A 604 4.28 9.10 4.52
CA LEU A 604 3.11 8.22 4.61
C LEU A 604 2.40 8.09 3.26
N SER A 605 2.27 9.17 2.49
CA SER A 605 1.62 9.10 1.17
C SER A 605 2.46 8.39 0.12
N PHE A 606 3.79 8.52 0.18
CA PHE A 606 4.70 7.70 -0.62
C PHE A 606 4.47 6.19 -0.35
N LEU A 607 4.42 5.78 0.91
CA LEU A 607 4.15 4.38 1.29
C LEU A 607 2.73 3.94 0.92
N GLU A 608 1.73 4.82 1.07
CA GLU A 608 0.34 4.57 0.67
C GLU A 608 0.24 4.19 -0.81
N VAL A 609 0.90 4.94 -1.71
CA VAL A 609 0.88 4.63 -3.15
C VAL A 609 1.48 3.26 -3.44
N LEU A 610 2.69 2.98 -2.93
CA LEU A 610 3.37 1.69 -3.17
C LEU A 610 2.57 0.50 -2.62
N CYS A 611 1.97 0.64 -1.44
CA CYS A 611 1.18 -0.43 -0.83
C CYS A 611 -0.16 -0.69 -1.52
N PHE A 612 -0.64 0.21 -2.40
CA PHE A 612 -1.87 0.04 -3.16
C PHE A 612 -1.66 -0.30 -4.65
N CYS A 613 -0.44 -0.59 -5.09
CA CYS A 613 -0.18 -1.20 -6.39
C CYS A 613 -0.71 -2.66 -6.38
N PRO A 614 -1.72 -3.04 -7.17
CA PRO A 614 -2.38 -4.33 -7.03
C PRO A 614 -1.54 -5.51 -7.53
N HIS A 615 -0.79 -5.28 -8.61
CA HIS A 615 0.06 -6.25 -9.30
C HIS A 615 1.49 -6.35 -8.72
N LEU A 616 1.90 -5.42 -7.85
CA LEU A 616 3.21 -5.43 -7.21
C LEU A 616 3.15 -5.96 -5.77
N ARG A 617 4.22 -6.62 -5.31
CA ARG A 617 4.41 -7.00 -3.90
C ARG A 617 5.77 -6.52 -3.40
N PHE A 618 5.79 -5.39 -2.68
CA PHE A 618 6.99 -4.89 -2.03
C PHE A 618 7.29 -5.69 -0.76
N ASN A 619 8.44 -6.33 -0.73
CA ASN A 619 8.85 -7.28 0.32
C ASN A 619 9.70 -6.65 1.44
N ASN A 620 10.23 -5.44 1.21
CA ASN A 620 11.26 -4.80 2.03
C ASN A 620 11.00 -3.28 2.21
N LEU A 621 9.75 -2.88 2.51
CA LEU A 621 9.42 -1.51 2.91
C LEU A 621 9.72 -1.28 4.40
N THR A 622 10.50 -0.24 4.72
CA THR A 622 10.82 0.12 6.11
C THR A 622 10.56 1.60 6.38
N LEU A 623 9.87 1.91 7.49
CA LEU A 623 9.66 3.26 8.00
C LEU A 623 10.47 3.48 9.28
N ILE A 624 11.43 4.40 9.25
CA ILE A 624 12.19 4.85 10.43
C ILE A 624 11.50 6.11 10.97
N SER A 625 11.05 6.06 12.22
CA SER A 625 10.30 7.14 12.88
C SER A 625 10.62 7.16 14.38
N THR A 626 10.84 8.34 14.97
CA THR A 626 11.23 8.47 16.39
C THR A 626 10.23 7.80 17.34
N HIS A 627 8.93 7.92 17.06
CA HIS A 627 7.84 7.40 17.89
C HIS A 627 7.05 6.25 17.22
N GLY A 628 7.58 5.67 16.14
CA GLY A 628 6.90 4.61 15.40
C GLY A 628 5.80 5.12 14.45
N PHE A 629 4.71 4.37 14.33
CA PHE A 629 3.64 4.66 13.36
C PHE A 629 2.54 5.56 13.98
N PRO A 630 2.16 6.69 13.35
CA PRO A 630 1.20 7.63 13.95
C PRO A 630 -0.21 7.06 14.20
N GLY A 631 -0.62 6.02 13.48
CA GLY A 631 -1.93 5.37 13.62
C GLY A 631 -2.12 4.56 14.91
N ASP A 632 -1.05 4.26 15.65
CA ASP A 632 -1.13 3.56 16.94
C ASP A 632 -1.73 4.45 18.05
N TYR A 633 -1.80 5.76 17.85
CA TYR A 633 -2.19 6.77 18.83
C TYR A 633 -3.59 7.37 18.57
N SER A 634 -4.21 7.96 19.60
CA SER A 634 -5.54 8.57 19.49
C SER A 634 -5.38 10.02 19.10
N HIS A 635 -5.92 10.40 17.94
CA HIS A 635 -5.78 11.75 17.41
C HIS A 635 -6.80 12.74 18.00
N GLU A 636 -7.90 12.27 18.58
CA GLU A 636 -9.07 13.11 18.94
C GLU A 636 -8.85 14.06 20.13
N ASP A 637 -7.69 14.02 20.79
CA ASP A 637 -7.51 14.55 22.14
C ASP A 637 -6.17 15.25 22.39
N ALA A 638 -5.39 15.57 21.35
CA ALA A 638 -4.08 16.23 21.54
C ALA A 638 -4.16 17.76 21.64
N GLY A 639 -4.99 18.40 20.81
CA GLY A 639 -5.30 19.84 20.84
C GLY A 639 -4.19 20.80 20.38
N PHE A 640 -2.93 20.56 20.74
CA PHE A 640 -1.86 21.58 20.66
C PHE A 640 -1.52 22.08 19.26
N LEU A 641 -1.54 21.23 18.23
CA LEU A 641 -1.07 21.57 16.88
C LEU A 641 -2.22 21.69 15.88
N SER A 642 -2.03 22.52 14.85
CA SER A 642 -2.92 22.60 13.70
C SER A 642 -2.84 21.34 12.82
N THR A 643 -3.91 21.07 12.08
CA THR A 643 -4.09 19.88 11.26
C THR A 643 -3.98 20.19 9.77
N SER A 644 -3.18 19.42 9.04
CA SER A 644 -3.14 19.42 7.57
C SER A 644 -4.36 18.74 6.94
N HIS A 645 -5.10 17.95 7.73
CA HIS A 645 -6.16 17.04 7.28
C HIS A 645 -5.74 16.04 6.18
N ALA A 646 -4.44 15.78 6.01
CA ALA A 646 -3.94 14.78 5.08
C ALA A 646 -4.30 13.35 5.50
N TYR A 647 -4.28 13.09 6.82
CA TYR A 647 -4.65 11.83 7.46
C TYR A 647 -5.27 12.09 8.84
N SER A 648 -6.35 11.38 9.15
CA SER A 648 -6.88 11.18 10.50
C SER A 648 -6.44 9.83 11.09
N SER A 649 -6.72 9.61 12.38
CA SER A 649 -6.61 8.30 13.03
C SER A 649 -7.37 7.20 12.26
N ARG A 650 -8.59 7.52 11.82
CA ARG A 650 -9.47 6.63 11.04
C ARG A 650 -8.83 6.29 9.70
N ASP A 651 -8.33 7.29 8.96
CA ASP A 651 -7.69 7.05 7.66
C ASP A 651 -6.47 6.13 7.80
N LEU A 652 -5.56 6.41 8.75
CA LEU A 652 -4.35 5.61 8.97
C LEU A 652 -4.67 4.15 9.36
N ALA A 653 -5.74 3.93 10.12
CA ALA A 653 -6.21 2.59 10.49
C ALA A 653 -6.84 1.81 9.32
N GLN A 654 -7.25 2.50 8.25
CA GLN A 654 -7.75 1.89 7.01
C GLN A 654 -6.65 1.61 5.97
N LEU A 655 -5.41 2.08 6.20
CA LEU A 655 -4.29 1.81 5.30
C LEU A 655 -3.62 0.46 5.63
N PRO A 656 -3.20 -0.32 4.63
CA PRO A 656 -2.48 -1.60 4.83
C PRO A 656 -1.03 -1.43 5.34
N LEU A 657 -0.64 -0.24 5.81
CA LEU A 657 0.76 0.08 6.16
C LEU A 657 1.28 -0.81 7.30
N HIS A 658 0.48 -1.12 8.32
CA HIS A 658 0.86 -2.06 9.38
C HIS A 658 1.15 -3.49 8.88
N SER A 659 0.54 -3.90 7.75
CA SER A 659 0.67 -5.24 7.17
C SER A 659 1.76 -5.33 6.10
N CYS A 660 2.24 -4.20 5.58
CA CYS A 660 3.17 -4.14 4.45
C CYS A 660 4.49 -3.39 4.75
N VAL A 661 4.57 -2.62 5.84
CA VAL A 661 5.73 -1.78 6.18
C VAL A 661 6.27 -2.15 7.56
N ARG A 662 7.58 -2.48 7.61
CA ARG A 662 8.29 -2.66 8.87
C ARG A 662 8.57 -1.31 9.52
N VAL A 663 8.07 -1.10 10.74
CA VAL A 663 8.29 0.15 11.49
C VAL A 663 9.48 0.00 12.43
N VAL A 664 10.43 0.93 12.33
CA VAL A 664 11.60 1.03 13.22
C VAL A 664 11.43 2.29 14.07
N SER A 665 10.93 2.10 15.29
CA SER A 665 10.63 3.16 16.27
C SER A 665 11.89 3.73 16.92
N LYS A 666 12.76 4.37 16.12
CA LYS A 666 14.08 4.91 16.51
C LYS A 666 14.39 6.17 15.71
N LYS A 667 15.20 7.08 16.27
CA LYS A 667 15.65 8.31 15.58
C LYS A 667 16.83 8.01 14.65
N MET A 668 16.87 8.61 13.47
CA MET A 668 18.07 8.61 12.61
C MET A 668 19.18 9.47 13.23
N VAL A 669 20.41 8.94 13.28
CA VAL A 669 21.59 9.65 13.82
C VAL A 669 22.81 9.61 12.87
N GLY A 670 22.73 8.92 11.74
CA GLY A 670 23.73 8.98 10.68
C GLY A 670 23.27 8.31 9.38
N ILE A 671 23.88 8.68 8.25
CA ILE A 671 23.71 8.03 6.95
C ILE A 671 25.09 7.62 6.43
N ASN A 672 25.27 6.35 6.09
CA ASN A 672 26.48 5.84 5.45
C ASN A 672 26.16 5.43 4.00
N ARG A 673 26.52 6.30 3.05
CA ARG A 673 26.29 6.10 1.61
C ARG A 673 27.12 4.95 1.03
N LYS A 674 28.41 4.87 1.40
CA LYS A 674 29.34 3.86 0.85
C LYS A 674 28.91 2.42 1.19
N SER A 675 28.34 2.23 2.37
CA SER A 675 27.84 0.93 2.85
C SER A 675 26.31 0.89 2.93
N LYS A 676 25.63 1.75 2.16
CA LYS A 676 24.17 1.95 2.08
C LYS A 676 23.37 1.53 3.33
N HIS A 677 23.60 2.21 4.45
CA HIS A 677 22.76 2.04 5.65
C HIS A 677 22.51 3.33 6.41
N VAL A 678 21.36 3.39 7.07
CA VAL A 678 21.02 4.40 8.07
C VAL A 678 21.46 3.89 9.44
N LEU A 679 22.12 4.74 10.23
CA LEU A 679 22.42 4.49 11.63
C LEU A 679 21.30 5.10 12.48
N VAL A 680 20.68 4.31 13.34
CA VAL A 680 19.61 4.77 14.24
C VAL A 680 20.03 4.78 15.71
N SER A 681 19.30 5.51 16.54
CA SER A 681 19.53 5.62 17.98
C SER A 681 19.64 4.24 18.65
N GLY A 682 20.71 4.03 19.41
CA GLY A 682 21.07 2.72 19.96
C GLY A 682 22.01 1.87 19.08
N GLY A 683 22.48 2.40 17.94
CA GLY A 683 23.57 1.82 17.16
C GLY A 683 23.17 0.74 16.14
N GLU A 684 21.87 0.45 16.00
CA GLU A 684 21.35 -0.43 14.95
C GLU A 684 21.55 0.20 13.56
N LYS A 685 21.79 -0.66 12.56
CA LYS A 685 22.02 -0.27 11.17
C LYS A 685 20.87 -0.82 10.31
N VAL A 686 20.19 0.07 9.58
CA VAL A 686 19.11 -0.29 8.65
C VAL A 686 19.66 -0.17 7.23
N PRO A 687 19.90 -1.28 6.51
CA PRO A 687 20.40 -1.24 5.13
C PRO A 687 19.31 -0.76 4.16
N TYR A 688 19.71 -0.09 3.08
CA TYR A 688 18.81 0.37 2.03
C TYR A 688 19.39 0.11 0.63
N ASP A 689 18.49 -0.07 -0.34
CA ASP A 689 18.82 0.07 -1.77
C ASP A 689 18.48 1.49 -2.22
N HIS A 690 17.31 2.00 -1.78
CA HIS A 690 16.82 3.37 -1.92
C HIS A 690 16.44 3.97 -0.55
N LEU A 691 16.87 5.22 -0.31
CA LEU A 691 16.60 5.97 0.92
C LEU A 691 15.77 7.22 0.61
N ILE A 692 14.64 7.38 1.31
CA ILE A 692 13.71 8.49 1.15
C ILE A 692 13.73 9.34 2.43
N LEU A 693 14.10 10.62 2.32
CA LEU A 693 14.19 11.55 3.44
C LEU A 693 12.95 12.46 3.50
N CYS A 694 12.05 12.17 4.46
CA CYS A 694 10.76 12.84 4.67
C CYS A 694 10.61 13.34 6.12
N THR A 695 11.68 13.79 6.77
CA THR A 695 11.68 14.19 8.20
C THR A 695 10.93 15.49 8.51
N GLY A 696 10.49 16.24 7.48
CA GLY A 696 9.80 17.52 7.66
C GLY A 696 10.64 18.59 8.36
N LEU A 697 9.96 19.49 9.07
CA LEU A 697 10.56 20.55 9.90
C LEU A 697 9.95 20.47 11.31
N GLN A 698 10.78 20.71 12.33
CA GLN A 698 10.46 20.57 13.75
C GLN A 698 10.72 21.89 14.49
N TYR A 699 9.88 22.22 15.47
CA TYR A 699 10.12 23.30 16.42
C TYR A 699 11.44 23.10 17.16
N GLN A 700 12.27 24.14 17.10
CA GLN A 700 13.59 24.15 17.74
C GLN A 700 13.50 24.72 19.16
N VAL A 701 14.43 24.35 20.04
CA VAL A 701 14.57 25.00 21.36
C VAL A 701 15.03 26.44 21.14
N PRO A 702 14.38 27.46 21.73
CA PRO A 702 14.73 28.85 21.47
C PRO A 702 16.06 29.17 22.14
N CYS A 703 17.03 29.69 21.37
CA CYS A 703 18.28 30.16 21.94
C CYS A 703 18.07 31.56 22.53
N PRO A 704 18.30 31.78 23.85
CA PRO A 704 18.28 33.12 24.41
C PRO A 704 19.37 33.99 23.76
N SER A 705 19.12 35.29 23.58
CA SER A 705 20.12 36.21 23.01
C SER A 705 21.33 36.44 23.93
N GLY A 706 21.23 36.11 25.22
CA GLY A 706 22.32 36.24 26.20
C GLY A 706 22.62 37.68 26.60
N VAL A 707 21.77 38.62 26.21
CA VAL A 707 21.90 40.06 26.49
C VAL A 707 21.75 40.30 27.99
N ASP A 708 22.61 41.14 28.57
CA ASP A 708 22.47 41.62 29.94
C ASP A 708 21.35 42.67 30.02
N LEU A 709 20.27 42.32 30.71
CA LEU A 709 19.10 43.17 30.90
C LEU A 709 19.30 44.28 31.94
N SER A 710 20.50 44.36 32.56
CA SER A 710 20.89 45.53 33.37
C SER A 710 21.08 46.81 32.54
N GLN A 711 21.15 46.69 31.20
CA GLN A 711 21.28 47.81 30.26
C GLN A 711 20.08 47.87 29.31
N PRO A 712 19.61 49.07 28.90
CA PRO A 712 18.48 49.23 28.00
C PRO A 712 18.89 48.87 26.56
N VAL A 713 18.72 47.60 26.18
CA VAL A 713 18.96 47.08 24.83
C VAL A 713 17.62 46.86 24.13
N THR A 714 17.40 47.53 23.00
CA THR A 714 16.17 47.43 22.21
C THR A 714 16.29 46.40 21.09
N ASN A 715 15.16 45.84 20.67
CA ASN A 715 15.10 44.85 19.58
C ASN A 715 15.82 45.28 18.30
N SER A 716 15.78 46.57 17.94
CA SER A 716 16.43 47.12 16.74
C SER A 716 17.97 47.03 16.75
N GLN A 717 18.58 46.92 17.93
CA GLN A 717 20.03 46.69 18.08
C GLN A 717 20.39 45.21 17.90
N LEU A 718 19.45 44.29 18.18
CA LEU A 718 19.65 42.84 18.14
C LEU A 718 19.35 42.22 16.77
N GLN A 719 18.40 42.77 16.02
CA GLN A 719 18.06 42.29 14.67
C GLN A 719 19.26 42.26 13.69
N LEU A 720 20.27 43.10 13.91
CA LEU A 720 21.53 43.11 13.14
C LEU A 720 22.55 42.03 13.57
N GLN A 721 22.37 41.42 14.73
CA GLN A 721 23.31 40.45 15.34
C GLN A 721 22.72 39.05 15.51
N SER A 722 21.41 38.86 15.36
CA SER A 722 20.71 37.56 15.44
C SER A 722 21.03 36.62 14.27
N THR A 723 22.30 36.22 14.13
CA THR A 723 22.62 34.94 13.50
C THR A 723 21.93 33.81 14.26
N ARG A 724 21.35 32.85 13.53
CA ARG A 724 20.51 31.76 14.07
C ARG A 724 21.33 30.76 14.88
N HIS A 725 21.74 31.14 16.08
CA HIS A 725 22.41 30.28 17.05
C HIS A 725 21.45 29.17 17.51
N ARG A 726 21.94 27.93 17.55
CA ARG A 726 21.21 26.80 18.14
C ARG A 726 21.49 26.78 19.64
N TYR A 727 20.46 26.50 20.44
CA TYR A 727 20.63 26.27 21.86
C TYR A 727 21.47 25.00 22.10
N THR A 728 22.51 25.10 22.92
CA THR A 728 23.41 23.99 23.27
C THR A 728 23.51 23.73 24.78
N GLY A 729 22.70 24.44 25.58
CA GLY A 729 22.58 24.19 27.02
C GLY A 729 21.74 22.94 27.33
N PRO A 730 21.66 22.52 28.60
CA PRO A 730 20.73 21.48 29.01
C PRO A 730 19.29 21.96 28.87
N LEU A 731 18.40 21.10 28.38
CA LEU A 731 16.99 21.42 28.18
C LEU A 731 16.25 21.46 29.54
N PRO A 732 15.52 22.54 29.89
CA PRO A 732 14.69 22.56 31.09
C PRO A 732 13.57 21.51 31.02
N SER A 733 13.31 20.81 32.12
CA SER A 733 12.32 19.72 32.20
C SER A 733 10.87 20.14 31.96
N ASN A 734 10.59 21.44 32.06
CA ASN A 734 9.29 22.07 31.82
C ASN A 734 9.28 23.01 30.59
N LEU A 735 10.27 22.89 29.70
CA LEU A 735 10.28 23.54 28.38
C LEU A 735 9.91 22.52 27.30
N PHE A 736 8.79 22.74 26.61
CA PHE A 736 8.28 21.86 25.56
C PHE A 736 8.43 22.44 24.16
N THR A 737 8.83 21.60 23.21
CA THR A 737 8.69 21.81 21.76
C THR A 737 7.81 20.69 21.24
N LEU A 738 6.68 21.01 20.60
CA LEU A 738 5.65 20.02 20.25
C LEU A 738 5.68 19.72 18.75
N ASN A 739 6.23 18.59 18.33
CA ASN A 739 6.46 18.31 16.91
C ASN A 739 5.49 17.31 16.30
N ASP A 740 4.99 16.37 17.10
CA ASP A 740 4.06 15.34 16.67
C ASP A 740 3.05 15.00 17.77
N LEU A 741 2.17 14.03 17.47
CA LEU A 741 1.13 13.57 18.37
C LEU A 741 1.68 12.98 19.67
N CYS A 742 2.86 12.37 19.65
CA CYS A 742 3.48 11.77 20.83
C CYS A 742 4.04 12.83 21.77
N ASP A 743 4.71 13.85 21.25
CA ASP A 743 5.11 15.05 22.01
C ASP A 743 3.89 15.71 22.67
N CYS A 744 2.83 15.95 21.89
CA CYS A 744 1.58 16.54 22.37
C CYS A 744 0.92 15.73 23.49
N MET A 745 0.86 14.40 23.35
CA MET A 745 0.28 13.52 24.37
C MET A 745 1.18 13.40 25.61
N ALA A 746 2.50 13.51 25.48
CA ALA A 746 3.42 13.58 26.60
C ALA A 746 3.25 14.90 27.38
N ALA A 747 3.20 16.03 26.66
CA ALA A 747 2.95 17.35 27.24
C ALA A 747 1.58 17.43 27.93
N ARG A 748 0.49 16.91 27.33
CA ARG A 748 -0.83 16.86 27.96
C ARG A 748 -0.78 16.13 29.31
N ARG A 749 -0.18 14.94 29.34
CA ARG A 749 -0.03 14.14 30.58
C ARG A 749 0.79 14.88 31.63
N TRP A 750 1.90 15.50 31.23
CA TRP A 750 2.75 16.26 32.14
C TRP A 750 2.03 17.47 32.73
N LEU A 751 1.30 18.24 31.91
CA LEU A 751 0.51 19.39 32.34
C LEU A 751 -0.58 19.00 33.34
N CYS A 752 -1.35 17.95 33.03
CA CYS A 752 -2.39 17.43 33.94
C CYS A 752 -1.82 16.94 35.29
N ALA A 753 -0.62 16.36 35.29
CA ALA A 753 0.00 15.82 36.51
C ALA A 753 0.78 16.86 37.33
N ASN A 754 1.33 17.92 36.70
CA ASN A 754 2.32 18.80 37.33
C ASN A 754 2.01 20.31 37.24
N PHE A 755 0.96 20.75 36.53
CA PHE A 755 0.76 22.19 36.26
C PHE A 755 -0.68 22.70 36.42
N VAL A 756 -1.69 21.93 35.98
CA VAL A 756 -3.10 22.39 35.94
C VAL A 756 -3.60 22.83 37.33
N GLU A 757 -3.36 22.00 38.35
CA GLU A 757 -3.77 22.24 39.75
C GLU A 757 -2.88 23.21 40.54
N LEU A 758 -1.72 23.62 39.99
CA LEU A 758 -0.84 24.62 40.62
C LEU A 758 -1.32 26.05 40.32
N GLU A 759 -0.64 27.07 40.84
CA GLU A 759 -0.94 28.49 40.54
C GLU A 759 0.06 29.15 39.57
N ASP A 760 1.12 28.44 39.15
CA ASP A 760 2.17 28.98 38.28
C ASP A 760 1.69 29.36 36.88
N ASN A 761 2.35 30.31 36.22
CA ASN A 761 1.97 30.75 34.88
C ASN A 761 2.50 29.83 33.75
N ALA A 762 1.80 29.81 32.63
CA ALA A 762 2.25 29.19 31.38
C ALA A 762 2.72 30.26 30.40
N ILE A 763 3.89 30.07 29.79
CA ILE A 763 4.35 30.88 28.66
C ILE A 763 4.18 30.08 27.37
N VAL A 764 3.54 30.68 26.36
CA VAL A 764 3.48 30.12 25.00
C VAL A 764 4.16 31.11 24.07
N TYR A 765 5.26 30.70 23.41
CA TYR A 765 6.12 31.59 22.62
C TYR A 765 6.08 31.26 21.13
N GLY A 766 5.62 32.19 20.29
CA GLY A 766 5.55 32.03 18.82
C GLY A 766 4.49 32.92 18.16
N ASN A 767 4.32 32.81 16.84
CA ASN A 767 3.44 33.71 16.06
C ASN A 767 2.64 32.99 14.94
N ASN A 768 2.44 31.68 15.03
CA ASN A 768 1.73 30.88 14.02
C ASN A 768 0.47 30.21 14.62
N ILE A 769 -0.34 29.55 13.77
CA ILE A 769 -1.61 28.93 14.19
C ILE A 769 -1.47 27.91 15.35
N ASP A 770 -0.35 27.16 15.42
CA ASP A 770 -0.12 26.14 16.46
C ASP A 770 -0.08 26.77 17.88
N VAL A 771 0.25 28.06 17.97
CA VAL A 771 0.26 28.84 19.21
C VAL A 771 -1.15 29.05 19.74
N TYR A 772 -2.09 29.39 18.86
CA TYR A 772 -3.49 29.65 19.22
C TYR A 772 -4.23 28.35 19.57
N THR A 773 -3.95 27.26 18.84
CA THR A 773 -4.46 25.92 19.18
C THR A 773 -3.90 25.43 20.52
N THR A 774 -2.64 25.75 20.83
CA THR A 774 -2.04 25.50 22.15
C THR A 774 -2.71 26.32 23.27
N VAL A 775 -3.02 27.60 23.06
CA VAL A 775 -3.74 28.43 24.05
C VAL A 775 -5.15 27.88 24.31
N GLU A 776 -5.91 27.54 23.27
CA GLU A 776 -7.23 26.89 23.41
C GLU A 776 -7.11 25.53 24.14
N THR A 777 -6.05 24.77 23.87
CA THR A 777 -5.79 23.51 24.59
C THR A 777 -5.57 23.75 26.08
N LEU A 778 -4.73 24.71 26.48
CA LEU A 778 -4.54 25.05 27.89
C LEU A 778 -5.84 25.51 28.57
N LEU A 779 -6.64 26.33 27.89
CA LEU A 779 -7.96 26.77 28.39
C LEU A 779 -8.92 25.58 28.56
N SER A 780 -8.99 24.66 27.59
CA SER A 780 -9.82 23.45 27.66
C SER A 780 -9.36 22.42 28.71
N LEU A 781 -8.08 22.45 29.11
CA LEU A 781 -7.55 21.70 30.26
C LEU A 781 -7.90 22.32 31.62
N GLY A 782 -8.58 23.48 31.63
CA GLY A 782 -9.00 24.18 32.86
C GLY A 782 -7.99 25.20 33.40
N VAL A 783 -6.92 25.51 32.65
CA VAL A 783 -5.97 26.56 33.05
C VAL A 783 -6.67 27.92 32.95
N ARG A 784 -6.74 28.66 34.07
CA ARG A 784 -7.26 30.04 34.11
C ARG A 784 -6.49 30.91 33.12
N GLY A 785 -7.16 31.57 32.17
CA GLY A 785 -6.47 32.32 31.11
C GLY A 785 -5.60 33.46 31.62
N SER A 786 -5.90 34.06 32.78
CA SER A 786 -5.03 35.03 33.46
C SER A 786 -3.66 34.49 33.89
N ARG A 787 -3.46 33.16 33.93
CA ARG A 787 -2.15 32.47 34.09
C ARG A 787 -1.43 32.19 32.76
N ILE A 788 -2.06 32.45 31.61
CA ILE A 788 -1.50 32.17 30.28
C ILE A 788 -0.91 33.45 29.70
N HIS A 789 0.40 33.42 29.44
CA HIS A 789 1.17 34.48 28.81
C HIS A 789 1.51 34.06 27.38
N LEU A 790 0.78 34.61 26.41
CA LEU A 790 1.11 34.50 25.00
C LEU A 790 2.19 35.54 24.66
N VAL A 791 3.36 35.08 24.25
CA VAL A 791 4.50 35.94 23.91
C VAL A 791 4.79 35.82 22.43
N LEU A 792 4.63 36.93 21.72
CA LEU A 792 4.76 37.02 20.26
C LEU A 792 6.14 37.62 19.90
N PRO A 793 6.99 36.91 19.13
CA PRO A 793 8.21 37.49 18.60
C PRO A 793 7.90 38.64 17.61
N PRO A 794 8.85 39.57 17.36
CA PRO A 794 8.70 40.58 16.32
C PRO A 794 8.32 39.93 14.99
N PRO A 795 7.30 40.44 14.27
CA PRO A 795 6.84 39.84 13.04
C PRO A 795 7.93 39.91 11.96
N GLU A 796 8.17 38.79 11.28
CA GLU A 796 8.83 38.85 9.96
C GLU A 796 7.92 39.66 9.01
N PRO A 797 8.49 40.55 8.17
CA PRO A 797 7.67 41.43 7.34
C PRO A 797 6.76 40.62 6.40
N ALA A 798 5.48 41.01 6.36
CA ALA A 798 4.41 40.51 5.48
C ALA A 798 3.68 39.19 5.85
N VAL A 799 3.77 38.66 7.08
CA VAL A 799 3.01 37.44 7.46
C VAL A 799 2.22 37.59 8.78
N SER A 800 0.91 37.83 8.70
CA SER A 800 -0.03 37.40 9.76
C SER A 800 -0.31 35.90 9.60
N CYS A 801 -0.50 35.19 10.72
CA CYS A 801 -0.84 33.77 10.69
C CYS A 801 -2.28 33.49 10.23
N PHE A 802 -3.14 34.51 10.22
CA PHE A 802 -4.48 34.45 9.67
C PHE A 802 -4.57 35.31 8.41
N SER A 803 -4.91 34.69 7.28
CA SER A 803 -5.18 35.39 6.02
C SER A 803 -6.39 36.33 6.10
N ASP A 804 -7.24 36.16 7.12
CA ASP A 804 -8.49 36.88 7.31
C ASP A 804 -8.46 37.75 8.59
N PRO A 805 -8.43 39.09 8.46
CA PRO A 805 -8.41 39.99 9.60
C PRO A 805 -9.65 39.93 10.50
N ALA A 806 -10.79 39.41 10.04
CA ALA A 806 -11.98 39.21 10.88
C ALA A 806 -11.79 38.03 11.84
N VAL A 807 -11.18 36.94 11.37
CA VAL A 807 -10.82 35.80 12.22
C VAL A 807 -9.77 36.21 13.24
N GLU A 808 -8.74 36.95 12.84
CA GLU A 808 -7.71 37.46 13.74
C GLU A 808 -8.30 38.28 14.90
N ARG A 809 -9.19 39.25 14.60
CA ARG A 809 -9.89 40.04 15.63
C ARG A 809 -10.76 39.19 16.56
N ALA A 810 -11.43 38.17 16.04
CA ALA A 810 -12.28 37.28 16.83
C ALA A 810 -11.44 36.43 17.81
N VAL A 811 -10.31 35.91 17.37
CA VAL A 811 -9.36 35.18 18.21
C VAL A 811 -8.76 36.08 19.29
N VAL A 812 -8.37 37.31 18.96
CA VAL A 812 -7.89 38.30 19.96
C VAL A 812 -8.98 38.58 20.99
N SER A 813 -10.21 38.89 20.59
CA SER A 813 -11.31 39.16 21.53
C SER A 813 -11.68 37.95 22.39
N ALA A 814 -11.56 36.73 21.87
CA ALA A 814 -11.77 35.52 22.65
C ALA A 814 -10.67 35.30 23.71
N MET A 815 -9.41 35.61 23.38
CA MET A 815 -8.30 35.60 24.34
C MET A 815 -8.45 36.69 25.41
N GLU A 816 -8.81 37.92 25.04
CA GLU A 816 -9.12 39.01 25.99
C GLU A 816 -10.24 38.62 26.96
N LYS A 817 -11.32 38.03 26.44
CA LYS A 817 -12.46 37.53 27.24
C LYS A 817 -12.08 36.37 28.18
N ALA A 818 -11.06 35.60 27.83
CA ALA A 818 -10.49 34.56 28.67
C ALA A 818 -9.42 35.09 29.65
N GLU A 819 -9.13 36.40 29.65
CA GLU A 819 -8.08 37.06 30.43
C GLU A 819 -6.63 36.66 30.06
N VAL A 820 -6.41 36.11 28.86
CA VAL A 820 -5.06 35.71 28.38
C VAL A 820 -4.19 36.95 28.17
N GLN A 821 -2.98 36.93 28.73
CA GLN A 821 -2.04 38.05 28.65
C GLN A 821 -1.20 37.96 27.38
N VAL A 822 -1.37 38.90 26.44
CA VAL A 822 -0.64 38.92 25.16
C VAL A 822 0.47 39.97 25.19
N HIS A 823 1.69 39.55 24.85
CA HIS A 823 2.91 40.37 24.85
C HIS A 823 3.50 40.41 23.45
N HIS A 824 3.64 41.60 22.86
CA HIS A 824 4.09 41.78 21.47
C HIS A 824 5.58 42.13 21.37
N ASN A 825 6.19 41.85 20.21
CA ASN A 825 7.57 42.19 19.87
C ASN A 825 8.60 41.75 20.94
N CYS A 826 8.45 40.54 21.46
CA CYS A 826 9.28 40.02 22.54
C CYS A 826 10.34 39.04 22.01
N LEU A 827 11.63 39.32 22.18
CA LEU A 827 12.71 38.37 21.88
C LEU A 827 13.25 37.76 23.16
N LEU A 828 13.37 36.43 23.22
CA LEU A 828 13.89 35.73 24.40
C LEU A 828 15.34 36.12 24.68
N ALA A 829 15.58 36.75 25.83
CA ALA A 829 16.89 37.26 26.22
C ALA A 829 17.62 36.31 27.17
N GLN A 830 16.94 35.85 28.22
CA GLN A 830 17.49 34.97 29.24
C GLN A 830 16.45 33.97 29.77
N MET A 831 16.92 32.79 30.17
CA MET A 831 16.18 31.79 30.96
C MET A 831 16.72 31.82 32.39
N ASN A 832 15.86 31.78 33.41
CA ASN A 832 16.23 31.87 34.84
C ASN A 832 17.24 32.98 35.17
N ASN A 833 17.17 34.13 34.47
CA ASN A 833 18.12 35.24 34.60
C ASN A 833 19.61 34.84 34.46
N GLY A 834 19.91 33.77 33.72
CA GLY A 834 21.27 33.24 33.55
C GLY A 834 21.74 32.28 34.64
N GLU A 835 20.88 31.92 35.60
CA GLU A 835 21.17 30.93 36.66
C GLU A 835 20.94 29.48 36.17
N HIS A 836 20.83 28.52 37.09
CA HIS A 836 20.62 27.10 36.76
C HIS A 836 19.34 26.93 35.92
N PRO A 837 19.39 26.31 34.73
CA PRO A 837 18.29 26.37 33.76
C PRO A 837 17.11 25.42 34.06
N ASP A 838 17.26 24.47 34.96
CA ASP A 838 16.24 23.46 35.27
C ASP A 838 15.84 23.46 36.77
N PRO A 839 14.54 23.52 37.12
CA PRO A 839 13.40 23.85 36.26
C PRO A 839 13.41 25.32 35.83
N LEU A 840 12.78 25.63 34.69
CA LEU A 840 12.59 27.00 34.23
C LEU A 840 11.51 27.69 35.09
N THR A 841 11.91 28.62 35.94
CA THR A 841 11.03 29.39 36.85
C THR A 841 10.75 30.80 36.36
N SER A 842 11.59 31.33 35.46
CA SER A 842 11.37 32.62 34.80
C SER A 842 11.99 32.69 33.41
N ALA A 843 11.35 33.47 32.54
CA ALA A 843 11.85 33.83 31.22
C ALA A 843 11.82 35.35 31.06
N SER A 844 12.91 35.90 30.53
CA SER A 844 13.12 37.34 30.40
C SER A 844 13.34 37.69 28.93
N PHE A 845 12.64 38.72 28.43
CA PHE A 845 12.56 39.09 27.03
C PHE A 845 12.97 40.55 26.82
N THR A 846 13.67 40.86 25.71
CA THR A 846 13.76 42.25 25.24
C THR A 846 12.48 42.64 24.51
N THR A 847 12.11 43.91 24.61
CA THR A 847 10.98 44.51 23.91
C THR A 847 11.44 45.76 23.14
N ASP A 848 10.51 46.50 22.55
CA ASP A 848 10.80 47.82 21.98
C ASP A 848 10.93 48.92 23.05
N ALA A 849 10.65 48.60 24.33
CA ALA A 849 10.69 49.49 25.49
C ALA A 849 11.48 48.84 26.65
N GLU A 850 10.87 48.62 27.82
CA GLU A 850 11.51 47.98 28.98
C GLU A 850 11.52 46.43 28.84
N PRO A 851 12.53 45.73 29.40
CA PRO A 851 12.56 44.27 29.44
C PRO A 851 11.33 43.66 30.13
N LEU A 852 10.76 42.63 29.52
CA LEU A 852 9.64 41.88 30.08
C LEU A 852 10.16 40.68 30.87
N HIS A 853 9.87 40.63 32.16
CA HIS A 853 10.22 39.52 33.04
C HIS A 853 8.96 38.75 33.44
N LEU A 854 8.89 37.45 33.11
CA LEU A 854 7.76 36.59 33.42
C LEU A 854 8.22 35.41 34.28
N HIS A 855 7.51 35.16 35.39
CA HIS A 855 7.58 33.89 36.10
C HIS A 855 6.74 32.84 35.38
N CYS A 856 7.19 31.58 35.35
CA CYS A 856 6.47 30.48 34.71
C CYS A 856 6.73 29.13 35.40
N GLY A 857 5.71 28.27 35.41
CA GLY A 857 5.83 26.84 35.74
C GLY A 857 5.96 25.97 34.49
N VAL A 858 5.64 26.49 33.30
CA VAL A 858 5.81 25.80 32.01
C VAL A 858 6.08 26.80 30.88
N PHE A 859 6.91 26.39 29.92
CA PHE A 859 7.20 27.16 28.70
C PHE A 859 6.99 26.27 27.47
N ILE A 860 6.13 26.66 26.54
CA ILE A 860 5.88 25.94 25.29
C ILE A 860 6.40 26.79 24.13
N ASN A 861 7.45 26.31 23.44
CA ASN A 861 8.01 27.02 22.29
C ASN A 861 7.44 26.51 20.97
N LEU A 862 6.83 27.42 20.23
CA LEU A 862 6.27 27.23 18.90
C LEU A 862 6.71 28.37 17.96
N SER A 863 7.88 28.97 18.20
CA SER A 863 8.35 30.17 17.46
C SER A 863 9.01 29.88 16.11
N SER A 864 9.81 28.81 15.98
CA SER A 864 10.56 28.54 14.75
C SER A 864 10.69 27.05 14.45
N LYS A 865 10.27 26.64 13.25
CA LYS A 865 10.48 25.30 12.71
C LYS A 865 11.78 25.26 11.88
N GLY A 866 12.59 24.21 12.08
CA GLY A 866 13.84 23.97 11.37
C GLY A 866 14.09 22.48 11.14
N VAL A 867 15.15 22.13 10.43
CA VAL A 867 15.57 20.72 10.29
C VAL A 867 16.12 20.25 11.63
N ASP A 868 15.65 19.09 12.10
CA ASP A 868 16.16 18.40 13.30
C ASP A 868 17.71 18.33 13.30
N TYR A 869 18.31 18.46 14.48
CA TYR A 869 19.76 18.49 14.61
C TYR A 869 20.43 17.20 14.14
N ASP A 870 19.89 16.04 14.50
CA ASP A 870 20.47 14.75 14.12
C ASP A 870 20.22 14.46 12.64
N ALA A 871 19.06 14.82 12.10
CA ALA A 871 18.79 14.78 10.66
C ALA A 871 19.77 15.66 9.87
N PHE A 872 19.92 16.94 10.25
CA PHE A 872 20.90 17.86 9.66
C PHE A 872 22.33 17.30 9.74
N ARG A 873 22.74 16.82 10.92
CA ARG A 873 24.07 16.25 11.14
C ARG A 873 24.30 15.02 10.25
N SER A 874 23.30 14.15 10.13
CA SER A 874 23.33 12.94 9.29
C SER A 874 23.50 13.28 7.82
N ILE A 875 22.69 14.20 7.30
CA ILE A 875 22.72 14.67 5.91
C ILE A 875 24.09 15.29 5.61
N ASN A 876 24.53 16.27 6.41
CA ASN A 876 25.77 16.99 6.19
C ASN A 876 27.01 16.09 6.33
N SER A 877 27.03 15.19 7.32
CA SER A 877 28.14 14.22 7.50
C SER A 877 28.19 13.15 6.41
N SER A 878 27.11 12.99 5.63
CA SER A 878 27.05 12.11 4.46
C SER A 878 27.40 12.82 3.15
N PHE A 879 27.85 14.08 3.17
CA PHE A 879 28.20 14.87 1.99
C PHE A 879 27.05 15.01 0.97
N LEU A 880 25.81 15.06 1.46
CA LEU A 880 24.66 15.49 0.66
C LEU A 880 24.57 17.02 0.68
N VAL A 881 24.16 17.61 -0.43
CA VAL A 881 24.09 19.08 -0.58
C VAL A 881 22.98 19.64 0.32
N PHE A 882 23.37 20.57 1.20
CA PHE A 882 22.47 21.21 2.16
C PHE A 882 22.61 22.74 2.12
N ASP A 883 21.54 23.43 1.77
CA ASP A 883 21.45 24.89 1.65
C ASP A 883 20.25 25.38 2.47
N SER A 884 20.44 25.49 3.78
CA SER A 884 19.39 25.63 4.81
C SER A 884 18.36 24.47 4.88
N ARG A 885 18.27 23.66 3.83
CA ARG A 885 17.40 22.51 3.60
C ARG A 885 18.12 21.49 2.70
N LEU A 886 17.59 20.28 2.60
CA LEU A 886 18.11 19.26 1.69
C LEU A 886 17.87 19.70 0.23
N VAL A 887 18.93 19.75 -0.59
CA VAL A 887 18.81 20.16 -2.00
C VAL A 887 18.46 18.96 -2.87
N ILE A 888 17.44 19.14 -3.71
CA ILE A 888 16.93 18.13 -4.67
C ILE A 888 16.83 18.69 -6.09
N ASN A 889 16.77 17.80 -7.08
CA ASN A 889 16.36 18.12 -8.44
C ASN A 889 14.81 18.11 -8.58
N ALA A 890 14.30 18.35 -9.79
CA ALA A 890 12.88 18.30 -10.11
C ALA A 890 12.24 16.89 -9.96
N THR A 891 13.05 15.82 -9.95
CA THR A 891 12.61 14.42 -9.77
C THR A 891 12.95 13.87 -8.38
N PHE A 892 12.98 14.74 -7.36
CA PHE A 892 13.22 14.43 -5.94
C PHE A 892 14.60 13.88 -5.56
N GLN A 893 15.48 13.63 -6.53
CA GLN A 893 16.80 13.05 -6.30
C GLN A 893 17.73 14.08 -5.68
N THR A 894 18.58 13.63 -4.77
CA THR A 894 19.69 14.42 -4.22
C THR A 894 20.92 14.32 -5.12
N SER A 895 22.09 14.76 -4.65
CA SER A 895 23.40 14.46 -5.26
C SER A 895 23.78 12.97 -5.28
N ASP A 896 22.90 12.08 -4.81
CA ASP A 896 23.04 10.62 -4.84
C ASP A 896 21.75 10.02 -5.38
N SER A 897 21.79 9.28 -6.49
CA SER A 897 20.59 8.71 -7.11
C SER A 897 19.92 7.60 -6.29
N ALA A 898 20.61 7.05 -5.28
CA ALA A 898 20.00 6.15 -4.31
C ALA A 898 19.28 6.87 -3.15
N ILE A 899 19.33 8.21 -3.09
CA ILE A 899 18.75 9.01 -2.02
C ILE A 899 17.86 10.12 -2.59
N CYS A 900 16.56 10.04 -2.28
CA CYS A 900 15.56 11.05 -2.62
C CYS A 900 15.12 11.82 -1.36
N GLY A 901 14.56 13.01 -1.55
CA GLY A 901 13.98 13.82 -0.46
C GLY A 901 12.66 14.44 -0.87
N ALA A 902 11.72 14.53 0.07
CA ALA A 902 10.41 15.15 -0.17
C ALA A 902 9.87 15.91 1.05
N GLY A 903 8.83 16.71 0.81
CA GLY A 903 8.18 17.53 1.83
C GLY A 903 9.04 18.70 2.35
N PRO A 904 8.60 19.39 3.43
CA PRO A 904 9.17 20.65 3.90
C PRO A 904 10.68 20.65 4.27
N LEU A 905 11.29 19.47 4.40
CA LEU A 905 12.75 19.28 4.56
C LEU A 905 13.56 19.84 3.37
N THR A 906 12.94 19.91 2.19
CA THR A 906 13.64 20.10 0.90
C THR A 906 13.59 21.52 0.34
N ARG A 907 14.52 21.79 -0.58
CA ARG A 907 14.59 22.97 -1.47
C ARG A 907 15.05 22.50 -2.85
N PHE A 908 14.51 23.08 -3.92
CA PHE A 908 15.00 22.81 -5.27
C PHE A 908 16.41 23.39 -5.48
N SER A 909 17.19 22.79 -6.37
CA SER A 909 18.51 23.28 -6.75
C SER A 909 18.43 24.70 -7.35
N ARG A 910 19.40 25.56 -7.03
CA ARG A 910 19.46 26.94 -7.54
C ARG A 910 19.60 27.02 -9.08
N CYS A 911 19.91 25.92 -9.76
CA CYS A 911 19.93 25.87 -11.23
C CYS A 911 18.56 26.08 -11.88
N TYR A 912 17.46 25.92 -11.13
CA TYR A 912 16.10 26.19 -11.58
C TYR A 912 15.68 27.67 -11.47
N TYR A 913 16.51 28.54 -10.87
CA TYR A 913 16.21 29.97 -10.65
C TYR A 913 14.87 30.25 -9.93
N THR A 914 14.44 29.32 -9.07
CA THR A 914 13.19 29.40 -8.31
C THR A 914 13.50 29.29 -6.81
N ASP A 915 13.81 30.45 -6.21
CA ASP A 915 14.15 30.54 -4.79
C ASP A 915 12.89 30.66 -3.90
N GLU A 916 11.77 31.02 -4.52
CA GLU A 916 10.44 31.26 -3.97
C GLU A 916 9.56 30.00 -3.81
N TRP A 917 9.84 28.93 -4.57
CA TRP A 917 9.12 27.65 -4.49
C TRP A 917 9.90 26.55 -3.74
N SER A 918 9.16 25.75 -2.97
CA SER A 918 9.67 24.56 -2.29
C SER A 918 8.51 23.62 -1.95
N HIS A 919 8.79 22.36 -1.58
CA HIS A 919 7.75 21.45 -1.09
C HIS A 919 7.00 21.93 0.18
N ALA A 920 7.46 22.98 0.87
CA ALA A 920 6.71 23.60 1.97
C ALA A 920 5.55 24.51 1.50
N ASN A 921 5.54 24.89 0.22
CA ASN A 921 4.51 25.72 -0.41
C ASN A 921 3.28 24.90 -0.84
N PHE A 922 3.44 23.58 -1.01
CA PHE A 922 2.47 22.66 -1.60
C PHE A 922 1.84 21.70 -0.59
N ASN A 923 0.82 20.95 -1.03
CA ASN A 923 0.22 19.88 -0.24
C ASN A 923 1.22 18.71 -0.09
N SER A 924 1.61 18.37 1.14
CA SER A 924 2.60 17.31 1.38
C SER A 924 2.13 15.91 0.99
N LYS A 925 0.81 15.66 0.93
CA LYS A 925 0.24 14.39 0.46
C LYS A 925 0.47 14.24 -1.06
N GLU A 926 0.10 15.26 -1.85
CA GLU A 926 0.33 15.31 -3.30
C GLU A 926 1.82 15.13 -3.65
N VAL A 927 2.70 15.83 -2.94
CA VAL A 927 4.17 15.70 -3.09
C VAL A 927 4.66 14.27 -2.81
N GLY A 928 4.07 13.58 -1.83
CA GLY A 928 4.39 12.17 -1.53
C GLY A 928 3.87 11.18 -2.58
N GLN A 929 2.69 11.46 -3.17
CA GLN A 929 2.12 10.67 -4.26
C GLN A 929 2.98 10.78 -5.54
N ASP A 930 3.42 11.99 -5.86
CA ASP A 930 4.26 12.29 -7.03
C ASP A 930 5.67 11.69 -6.90
N LEU A 931 6.27 11.73 -5.70
CA LEU A 931 7.52 11.00 -5.41
C LEU A 931 7.37 9.50 -5.69
N ALA A 932 6.25 8.89 -5.29
CA ALA A 932 6.01 7.47 -5.54
C ALA A 932 5.82 7.19 -7.04
N ALA A 933 5.06 8.04 -7.76
CA ALA A 933 4.89 7.94 -9.20
C ALA A 933 6.24 8.04 -9.95
N ALA A 934 7.11 8.97 -9.56
CA ALA A 934 8.45 9.12 -10.13
C ALA A 934 9.39 7.93 -9.86
N MET A 935 9.15 7.16 -8.79
CA MET A 935 9.96 5.98 -8.44
C MET A 935 9.38 4.64 -8.94
N LEU A 936 8.08 4.55 -9.24
CA LEU A 936 7.46 3.30 -9.69
C LEU A 936 8.10 2.67 -10.94
N PRO A 937 8.51 3.42 -11.98
CA PRO A 937 9.23 2.87 -13.14
C PRO A 937 10.58 2.20 -12.82
N LEU A 938 11.13 2.38 -11.61
CA LEU A 938 12.33 1.67 -11.16
C LEU A 938 12.04 0.23 -10.69
N PHE A 939 10.77 -0.08 -10.40
CA PHE A 939 10.33 -1.32 -9.76
C PHE A 939 9.28 -2.09 -10.56
N ASP A 940 8.52 -1.39 -11.40
CA ASP A 940 7.40 -1.95 -12.17
C ASP A 940 7.82 -2.23 -13.62
N PRO A 941 7.95 -3.51 -14.05
CA PRO A 941 8.33 -3.87 -15.41
C PRO A 941 7.19 -3.69 -16.43
N THR A 942 5.99 -3.29 -16.00
CA THR A 942 4.85 -2.99 -16.88
C THR A 942 4.76 -1.52 -17.27
N LEU A 943 5.45 -0.64 -16.55
CA LEU A 943 5.58 0.77 -16.91
C LEU A 943 6.74 0.94 -17.89
N GLU A 944 6.52 1.73 -18.94
CA GLU A 944 7.62 2.15 -19.80
C GLU A 944 8.57 3.07 -19.00
N PRO A 945 9.91 2.92 -19.16
CA PRO A 945 10.83 3.89 -18.61
C PRO A 945 10.54 5.24 -19.26
N ALA A 946 10.30 6.27 -18.44
CA ALA A 946 9.96 7.59 -18.95
C ALA A 946 11.01 8.08 -19.94
N ASP A 947 10.57 8.58 -21.10
CA ASP A 947 11.45 9.25 -22.07
C ASP A 947 12.28 10.33 -21.36
N GLU A 948 13.56 10.47 -21.72
CA GLU A 948 14.36 11.57 -21.21
C GLU A 948 13.67 12.90 -21.58
N PRO A 949 13.30 13.74 -20.58
CA PRO A 949 12.54 14.94 -20.85
C PRO A 949 13.33 15.85 -21.80
N PRO A 950 12.68 16.51 -22.78
CA PRO A 950 13.40 17.40 -23.69
C PRO A 950 14.19 18.46 -22.90
N SER A 951 15.38 18.80 -23.37
CA SER A 951 16.38 19.59 -22.62
C SER A 951 15.93 20.99 -22.14
N GLU A 952 14.76 21.45 -22.57
CA GLU A 952 14.09 22.67 -22.09
C GLU A 952 13.25 22.44 -20.82
N THR A 953 12.55 21.29 -20.70
CA THR A 953 11.79 20.91 -19.49
C THR A 953 12.67 20.56 -18.30
N ASP A 954 13.93 20.20 -18.54
CA ASP A 954 14.96 19.89 -17.53
C ASP A 954 15.31 21.09 -16.62
N ARG A 955 14.72 22.26 -16.88
CA ARG A 955 14.87 23.52 -16.12
C ARG A 955 13.61 23.97 -15.39
N LEU A 956 12.55 23.18 -15.38
CA LEU A 956 11.30 23.48 -14.67
C LEU A 956 11.19 22.63 -13.39
N VAL A 957 10.53 23.17 -12.37
CA VAL A 957 10.14 22.43 -11.17
C VAL A 957 8.67 22.04 -11.24
N PRO A 958 8.26 20.90 -10.67
CA PRO A 958 6.85 20.52 -10.62
C PRO A 958 6.03 21.53 -9.80
N LEU A 959 4.86 21.91 -10.33
CA LEU A 959 3.89 22.77 -9.65
C LEU A 959 2.62 21.97 -9.33
N TYR A 960 2.36 21.85 -8.04
CA TYR A 960 1.29 21.04 -7.47
C TYR A 960 -0.02 21.83 -7.34
N LYS A 961 -1.17 21.16 -7.46
CA LYS A 961 -2.49 21.81 -7.63
C LYS A 961 -3.45 21.62 -6.46
N GLN A 962 -3.25 20.62 -5.60
CA GLN A 962 -4.11 20.42 -4.44
C GLN A 962 -3.94 21.56 -3.44
N ALA A 963 -5.03 21.93 -2.76
CA ALA A 963 -5.02 22.98 -1.78
C ALA A 963 -4.05 22.69 -0.63
N LYS A 964 -3.42 23.76 -0.13
CA LYS A 964 -2.80 23.78 1.19
C LYS A 964 -3.89 24.00 2.23
N ILE A 965 -3.91 23.15 3.26
CA ILE A 965 -4.99 23.07 4.24
C ILE A 965 -4.40 23.32 5.63
N GLN A 966 -5.10 24.11 6.44
CA GLN A 966 -4.80 24.35 7.85
C GLN A 966 -6.12 24.34 8.64
N GLY A 967 -6.21 23.48 9.66
CA GLY A 967 -7.36 23.44 10.57
C GLY A 967 -6.94 23.37 12.04
N GLY A 968 -7.90 23.49 12.95
CA GLY A 968 -7.66 23.39 14.39
C GLY A 968 -8.80 23.96 15.23
N LYS A 969 -8.64 23.91 16.56
CA LYS A 969 -9.51 24.63 17.51
C LYS A 969 -8.82 25.90 17.98
N LEU A 970 -9.46 27.05 17.79
CA LEU A 970 -8.93 28.36 18.15
C LEU A 970 -9.59 28.89 19.44
N PRO A 971 -8.93 29.82 20.16
CA PRO A 971 -9.37 30.36 21.45
C PRO A 971 -10.86 30.74 21.46
N GLY A 972 -11.60 30.20 22.43
CA GLY A 972 -13.05 30.33 22.54
C GLY A 972 -13.85 29.15 21.96
N GLY A 973 -13.19 28.02 21.69
CA GLY A 973 -13.84 26.79 21.20
C GLY A 973 -14.23 26.82 19.72
N TYR A 974 -13.67 27.72 18.91
CA TYR A 974 -14.00 27.82 17.49
C TYR A 974 -13.25 26.78 16.65
N ASN A 975 -13.98 26.02 15.85
CA ASN A 975 -13.43 25.14 14.83
C ASN A 975 -13.04 25.98 13.61
N TYR A 976 -11.77 25.91 13.22
CA TYR A 976 -11.21 26.63 12.09
C TYR A 976 -10.81 25.65 10.97
N LEU A 977 -11.08 26.06 9.73
CA LEU A 977 -10.58 25.41 8.52
C LEU A 977 -10.26 26.50 7.49
N HIS A 978 -9.03 26.53 7.03
CA HIS A 978 -8.57 27.36 5.92
C HIS A 978 -8.00 26.46 4.82
N VAL A 979 -8.52 26.66 3.61
CA VAL A 979 -8.16 25.92 2.41
C VAL A 979 -7.73 26.97 1.41
N THR A 980 -6.50 26.90 0.91
CA THR A 980 -5.95 27.91 0.01
C THR A 980 -5.10 27.27 -1.08
N LYS A 981 -4.97 27.94 -2.21
CA LYS A 981 -4.10 27.54 -3.31
C LYS A 981 -2.63 27.63 -2.90
N PRO A 982 -1.76 26.71 -3.35
CA PRO A 982 -0.32 26.85 -3.17
C PRO A 982 0.21 28.19 -3.69
N SER A 983 1.01 28.87 -2.88
CA SER A 983 1.56 30.20 -3.18
C SER A 983 3.07 30.24 -2.99
N ALA A 984 3.73 31.07 -3.81
CA ALA A 984 5.16 31.32 -3.74
C ALA A 984 5.53 32.09 -2.46
N THR A 985 6.78 31.95 -2.02
CA THR A 985 7.31 32.68 -0.86
C THR A 985 7.80 34.07 -1.30
N ASP A 986 6.86 34.99 -1.55
CA ASP A 986 7.18 36.34 -1.99
C ASP A 986 7.88 37.15 -0.89
N LEU A 987 9.15 37.52 -1.12
CA LEU A 987 9.89 38.45 -0.26
C LEU A 987 9.70 39.92 -0.65
N THR A 988 9.10 40.20 -1.82
CA THR A 988 9.06 41.56 -2.40
C THR A 988 7.80 41.91 -3.20
N ALA A 989 6.87 40.98 -3.46
CA ALA A 989 5.63 41.31 -4.16
C ALA A 989 4.67 42.08 -3.22
N PRO A 990 4.02 43.17 -3.67
CA PRO A 990 2.89 43.72 -2.92
C PRO A 990 1.77 42.68 -2.89
N HIS A 991 1.10 42.52 -1.74
CA HIS A 991 -0.11 41.69 -1.67
C HIS A 991 -1.04 42.04 -2.82
N VAL A 992 -1.30 41.06 -3.70
CA VAL A 992 -2.45 41.11 -4.61
C VAL A 992 -3.66 41.16 -3.68
N LYS A 993 -4.20 42.36 -3.49
CA LYS A 993 -5.49 42.53 -2.80
C LYS A 993 -6.47 41.61 -3.53
N PRO A 994 -7.16 40.70 -2.83
CA PRO A 994 -8.28 39.98 -3.44
C PRO A 994 -9.18 41.03 -4.09
N LEU A 995 -9.50 40.84 -5.37
CA LEU A 995 -10.44 41.72 -6.06
C LEU A 995 -11.71 41.72 -5.23
N GLN A 996 -12.02 42.88 -4.63
CA GLN A 996 -12.95 43.00 -3.50
C GLN A 996 -14.39 42.59 -3.86
N ASP A 997 -14.63 42.42 -5.17
CA ASP A 997 -15.86 42.04 -5.87
C ASP A 997 -16.03 40.51 -6.07
N ARG A 998 -15.06 39.67 -5.65
CA ARG A 998 -15.09 38.20 -5.80
C ARG A 998 -15.05 37.40 -4.49
N GLY A 999 -15.17 38.08 -3.35
CA GLY A 999 -15.28 37.47 -2.03
C GLY A 999 -16.74 37.30 -1.59
N ILE A 1000 -17.14 36.07 -1.29
CA ILE A 1000 -18.49 35.72 -0.83
C ILE A 1000 -18.41 35.39 0.66
N VAL A 1001 -19.06 36.21 1.50
CA VAL A 1001 -18.99 36.12 2.96
C VAL A 1001 -20.38 36.00 3.56
N THR A 1002 -20.57 35.05 4.48
CA THR A 1002 -21.83 34.86 5.22
C THR A 1002 -21.59 34.59 6.70
N GLY A 1003 -22.64 34.81 7.50
CA GLY A 1003 -22.55 34.75 8.96
C GLY A 1003 -21.65 35.85 9.54
N ARG A 1004 -21.24 35.67 10.80
CA ARG A 1004 -20.30 36.58 11.47
C ARG A 1004 -19.39 35.82 12.43
N VAL A 1005 -18.22 36.39 12.71
CA VAL A 1005 -17.23 35.78 13.60
C VAL A 1005 -17.70 35.78 15.05
N GLU A 1006 -18.40 36.83 15.49
CA GLU A 1006 -18.90 36.97 16.87
C GLU A 1006 -20.02 35.97 17.20
N THR A 1007 -20.77 35.53 16.18
CA THR A 1007 -21.81 34.50 16.30
C THR A 1007 -21.30 33.09 16.06
N GLY A 1008 -20.01 32.92 15.73
CA GLY A 1008 -19.39 31.61 15.51
C GLY A 1008 -20.03 30.82 14.37
N ASN A 1009 -20.40 31.52 13.28
CA ASN A 1009 -20.95 30.93 12.07
C ASN A 1009 -20.37 31.60 10.81
N TYR A 1010 -19.12 32.01 10.85
CA TYR A 1010 -18.46 32.75 9.76
C TYR A 1010 -17.97 31.81 8.66
N PHE A 1011 -18.36 32.09 7.42
CA PHE A 1011 -17.90 31.38 6.22
C PHE A 1011 -17.52 32.41 5.16
N CYS A 1012 -16.27 32.36 4.70
CA CYS A 1012 -15.76 33.12 3.57
C CYS A 1012 -15.28 32.19 2.46
N LEU A 1013 -15.59 32.54 1.21
CA LEU A 1013 -15.16 31.85 0.00
C LEU A 1013 -14.70 32.89 -1.03
N HIS A 1014 -13.52 32.71 -1.60
CA HIS A 1014 -12.97 33.56 -2.66
C HIS A 1014 -12.86 32.80 -3.97
N LEU A 1015 -13.23 33.49 -5.05
CA LEU A 1015 -13.12 32.99 -6.42
C LEU A 1015 -11.92 33.62 -7.13
N ASP A 1016 -11.19 32.83 -7.94
CA ASP A 1016 -10.10 33.34 -8.77
C ASP A 1016 -10.59 34.13 -9.99
N CYS A 1017 -9.66 34.48 -10.89
CA CYS A 1017 -9.96 35.14 -12.16
C CYS A 1017 -10.86 34.30 -13.11
N TYR A 1018 -10.91 32.98 -12.95
CA TYR A 1018 -11.71 32.02 -13.72
C TYR A 1018 -12.99 31.55 -13.00
N GLU A 1019 -13.40 32.22 -11.93
CA GLU A 1019 -14.57 31.87 -11.11
C GLU A 1019 -14.51 30.48 -10.44
N LEU A 1020 -13.30 29.93 -10.24
CA LEU A 1020 -13.04 28.73 -9.47
C LEU A 1020 -12.82 29.07 -7.99
N VAL A 1021 -13.24 28.19 -7.07
CA VAL A 1021 -12.96 28.35 -5.64
C VAL A 1021 -11.45 28.23 -5.35
N GLU A 1022 -10.81 29.35 -5.05
CA GLU A 1022 -9.37 29.45 -4.79
C GLU A 1022 -9.03 29.46 -3.30
N THR A 1023 -9.94 29.96 -2.46
CA THR A 1023 -9.75 29.99 -1.00
C THR A 1023 -11.08 29.86 -0.27
N LEU A 1024 -11.08 29.12 0.83
CA LEU A 1024 -12.22 28.91 1.71
C LEU A 1024 -11.77 29.02 3.17
N THR A 1025 -12.50 29.79 3.97
CA THR A 1025 -12.23 30.02 5.40
C THR A 1025 -13.50 29.82 6.20
N CYS A 1026 -13.52 28.80 7.06
CA CYS A 1026 -14.59 28.48 7.98
C CYS A 1026 -14.15 28.78 9.42
N PHE A 1027 -15.01 29.44 10.20
CA PHE A 1027 -14.80 29.72 11.61
C PHE A 1027 -16.12 29.56 12.38
N SER A 1028 -16.26 28.43 13.07
CA SER A 1028 -17.56 27.90 13.54
C SER A 1028 -17.49 27.32 14.95
N LEU A 1029 -18.44 27.67 15.82
CA LEU A 1029 -18.62 26.99 17.13
C LEU A 1029 -19.15 25.55 16.98
N LYS A 1030 -19.76 25.21 15.83
CA LYS A 1030 -20.19 23.84 15.50
C LYS A 1030 -19.07 23.08 14.77
N PRO A 1031 -18.95 21.75 14.96
CA PRO A 1031 -18.03 20.91 14.19
C PRO A 1031 -18.24 21.06 12.66
N LEU A 1032 -17.13 21.04 11.92
CA LEU A 1032 -17.10 21.23 10.47
C LEU A 1032 -17.07 19.87 9.75
N PRO A 1033 -17.91 19.62 8.73
CA PRO A 1033 -17.77 18.46 7.85
C PRO A 1033 -16.61 18.68 6.86
N VAL A 1034 -15.37 18.59 7.36
CA VAL A 1034 -14.16 18.96 6.61
C VAL A 1034 -14.04 18.23 5.27
N SER A 1035 -14.28 16.92 5.22
CA SER A 1035 -14.20 16.12 3.97
C SER A 1035 -15.12 16.63 2.87
N ASN A 1036 -16.32 17.12 3.22
CA ASN A 1036 -17.25 17.73 2.28
C ASN A 1036 -16.69 19.06 1.75
N TYR A 1037 -16.25 19.96 2.64
CA TYR A 1037 -15.79 21.31 2.25
C TYR A 1037 -14.49 21.30 1.45
N LEU A 1038 -13.59 20.33 1.68
CA LEU A 1038 -12.39 20.16 0.85
C LEU A 1038 -12.72 19.88 -0.63
N SER A 1039 -13.87 19.26 -0.92
CA SER A 1039 -14.28 18.99 -2.31
C SER A 1039 -14.86 20.20 -3.07
N LEU A 1040 -15.11 21.31 -2.38
CA LEU A 1040 -15.53 22.58 -3.00
C LEU A 1040 -14.37 23.33 -3.67
N TYR A 1041 -13.13 23.10 -3.21
CA TYR A 1041 -11.93 23.73 -3.77
C TYR A 1041 -11.74 23.37 -5.24
N GLY A 1042 -11.38 24.36 -6.07
CA GLY A 1042 -11.21 24.19 -7.51
C GLY A 1042 -12.49 23.95 -8.31
N LYS A 1043 -13.68 23.97 -7.68
CA LYS A 1043 -14.97 23.89 -8.40
C LYS A 1043 -15.42 25.27 -8.88
N HIS A 1044 -16.10 25.31 -10.03
CA HIS A 1044 -16.60 26.55 -10.63
C HIS A 1044 -17.90 27.01 -9.96
N GLN A 1045 -18.08 28.33 -9.78
CA GLN A 1045 -19.25 28.90 -9.07
C GLN A 1045 -20.61 28.50 -9.68
N GLN A 1046 -20.66 28.25 -11.00
CA GLN A 1046 -21.88 27.78 -11.67
C GLN A 1046 -22.30 26.38 -11.22
N LEU A 1047 -21.34 25.45 -11.07
CA LEU A 1047 -21.57 24.11 -10.55
C LEU A 1047 -22.05 24.16 -9.09
N LEU A 1048 -21.52 25.10 -8.32
CA LEU A 1048 -21.93 25.38 -6.93
C LEU A 1048 -23.25 26.19 -6.84
N GLY A 1049 -24.15 26.01 -7.81
CA GLY A 1049 -25.51 26.55 -7.79
C GLY A 1049 -25.63 28.02 -8.19
N GLN A 1050 -24.75 28.51 -9.09
CA GLN A 1050 -24.65 29.92 -9.49
C GLN A 1050 -24.38 30.84 -8.28
N LEU A 1051 -23.35 30.47 -7.52
CA LEU A 1051 -23.03 31.00 -6.19
C LEU A 1051 -22.99 32.54 -6.17
N LEU A 1052 -22.29 33.15 -7.12
CA LEU A 1052 -22.10 34.61 -7.19
C LEU A 1052 -23.42 35.34 -7.47
N THR A 1053 -24.18 34.88 -8.48
CA THR A 1053 -25.48 35.45 -8.86
C THR A 1053 -26.48 35.37 -7.71
N ARG A 1054 -26.57 34.21 -7.05
CA ARG A 1054 -27.51 34.01 -5.92
C ARG A 1054 -27.10 34.81 -4.68
N TYR A 1055 -25.81 34.99 -4.45
CA TYR A 1055 -25.30 35.84 -3.36
C TYR A 1055 -25.65 37.31 -3.60
N HIS A 1056 -25.40 37.84 -4.81
CA HIS A 1056 -25.76 39.22 -5.18
C HIS A 1056 -27.27 39.48 -5.17
N GLN A 1057 -28.08 38.45 -5.45
CA GLN A 1057 -29.55 38.50 -5.30
C GLN A 1057 -30.03 38.31 -3.84
N ALA A 1058 -29.10 38.23 -2.87
CA ALA A 1058 -29.37 37.97 -1.45
C ALA A 1058 -30.18 36.68 -1.18
N LEU A 1059 -30.08 35.67 -2.05
CA LEU A 1059 -30.71 34.36 -1.88
C LEU A 1059 -29.88 33.41 -1.01
N ILE A 1060 -28.60 33.73 -0.76
CA ILE A 1060 -27.70 32.97 0.13
C ILE A 1060 -27.44 33.79 1.38
N HIS A 1061 -28.09 33.43 2.49
CA HIS A 1061 -27.91 34.09 3.80
C HIS A 1061 -26.82 33.44 4.67
N ASP A 1062 -26.59 32.14 4.48
CA ASP A 1062 -25.65 31.31 5.24
C ASP A 1062 -25.09 30.20 4.34
N LEU A 1063 -23.78 30.23 4.10
CA LEU A 1063 -23.10 29.19 3.29
C LEU A 1063 -23.09 27.83 3.99
N TYR A 1064 -23.12 27.76 5.33
CA TYR A 1064 -23.21 26.47 6.04
C TYR A 1064 -24.52 25.76 5.71
N SER A 1065 -25.65 26.47 5.80
CA SER A 1065 -26.96 25.94 5.42
C SER A 1065 -27.09 25.71 3.91
N PHE A 1066 -26.51 26.57 3.06
CA PHE A 1066 -26.54 26.42 1.60
C PHE A 1066 -25.81 25.15 1.14
N PHE A 1067 -24.59 24.94 1.61
CA PHE A 1067 -23.76 23.77 1.28
C PHE A 1067 -24.18 22.48 2.01
N ARG A 1068 -25.16 22.54 2.91
CA ARG A 1068 -25.79 21.37 3.54
C ARG A 1068 -27.00 20.84 2.75
N GLN A 1069 -27.48 21.58 1.76
CA GLN A 1069 -28.62 21.19 0.92
C GLN A 1069 -28.33 19.90 0.11
N SER A 1070 -29.38 19.11 -0.13
CA SER A 1070 -29.31 17.78 -0.77
C SER A 1070 -28.61 17.77 -2.13
N TRP A 1071 -28.77 18.81 -2.95
CA TRP A 1071 -28.12 18.90 -4.27
C TRP A 1071 -26.58 18.87 -4.17
N CYS A 1072 -26.01 19.39 -3.08
CA CYS A 1072 -24.56 19.51 -2.92
C CYS A 1072 -23.90 18.17 -2.55
N LEU A 1073 -24.67 17.25 -1.96
CA LEU A 1073 -24.19 15.91 -1.58
C LEU A 1073 -23.68 15.10 -2.79
N ALA A 1074 -24.23 15.34 -3.98
CA ALA A 1074 -23.73 14.74 -5.21
C ALA A 1074 -22.29 15.18 -5.54
N VAL A 1075 -21.91 16.43 -5.25
CA VAL A 1075 -20.57 17.00 -5.47
C VAL A 1075 -19.55 16.47 -4.45
N TYR A 1076 -20.02 16.17 -3.23
CA TYR A 1076 -19.19 15.61 -2.14
C TYR A 1076 -18.80 14.14 -2.35
N HIS A 1077 -19.52 13.42 -3.21
CA HIS A 1077 -19.27 12.03 -3.55
C HIS A 1077 -17.89 11.82 -4.20
N ASP A 1078 -17.21 10.71 -3.88
CA ASP A 1078 -15.84 10.43 -4.37
C ASP A 1078 -15.75 10.42 -5.91
N ARG A 1079 -16.66 9.68 -6.56
CA ARG A 1079 -16.81 9.54 -8.02
C ARG A 1079 -17.28 10.80 -8.77
N PHE A 1080 -17.58 11.90 -8.09
CA PHE A 1080 -18.09 13.09 -8.80
C PHE A 1080 -17.05 13.69 -9.76
N SER A 1081 -15.76 13.59 -9.43
CA SER A 1081 -14.67 14.05 -10.32
C SER A 1081 -14.58 13.24 -11.62
N ASP A 1082 -14.79 11.92 -11.55
CA ASP A 1082 -14.77 11.04 -12.74
C ASP A 1082 -15.95 11.37 -13.65
N PHE A 1083 -17.13 11.58 -13.05
CA PHE A 1083 -18.32 12.05 -13.74
C PHE A 1083 -18.12 13.44 -14.38
N GLU A 1084 -17.47 14.38 -13.70
CA GLU A 1084 -17.14 15.69 -14.26
C GLU A 1084 -16.21 15.58 -15.49
N GLN A 1085 -15.24 14.66 -15.47
CA GLN A 1085 -14.39 14.37 -16.63
C GLN A 1085 -15.19 13.74 -17.79
N GLU A 1086 -16.11 12.81 -17.52
CA GLU A 1086 -17.02 12.24 -18.53
C GLU A 1086 -17.84 13.34 -19.23
N LEU A 1087 -18.40 14.29 -18.46
CA LEU A 1087 -19.15 15.43 -19.02
C LEU A 1087 -18.26 16.37 -19.85
N GLN A 1088 -17.00 16.60 -19.45
CA GLN A 1088 -16.04 17.40 -20.21
C GLN A 1088 -15.69 16.72 -21.55
N GLN A 1089 -15.46 15.40 -21.53
CA GLN A 1089 -15.20 14.62 -22.75
C GLN A 1089 -16.38 14.69 -23.72
N ILE A 1090 -17.61 14.43 -23.26
CA ILE A 1090 -18.85 14.55 -24.05
C ILE A 1090 -18.99 15.95 -24.68
N SER A 1091 -18.63 17.00 -23.94
CA SER A 1091 -18.69 18.38 -24.42
C SER A 1091 -17.62 18.68 -25.49
N SER A 1092 -16.42 18.09 -25.34
CA SER A 1092 -15.29 18.29 -26.25
C SER A 1092 -15.38 17.49 -27.57
N ALA A 1093 -16.15 16.40 -27.58
CA ALA A 1093 -16.29 15.49 -28.72
C ALA A 1093 -17.23 16.01 -29.85
N THR A 1094 -17.79 17.22 -29.71
CA THR A 1094 -18.54 17.85 -30.80
C THR A 1094 -17.58 18.33 -31.89
N PRO A 1095 -17.77 17.97 -33.17
CA PRO A 1095 -16.84 18.31 -34.24
C PRO A 1095 -16.77 19.83 -34.43
N LYS A 1096 -15.55 20.36 -34.54
CA LYS A 1096 -15.32 21.71 -35.05
C LYS A 1096 -15.51 21.68 -36.57
N ASP A 1097 -16.53 22.36 -37.09
CA ASP A 1097 -16.70 22.53 -38.53
C ASP A 1097 -15.47 23.26 -39.13
N GLU A 1098 -14.73 22.55 -39.98
CA GLU A 1098 -13.48 22.98 -40.64
C GLU A 1098 -13.70 23.99 -41.80
N GLU A 1099 -14.89 24.61 -41.93
CA GLU A 1099 -15.25 25.47 -43.08
C GLU A 1099 -15.28 26.99 -42.80
N SER A 1100 -14.50 27.50 -41.82
CA SER A 1100 -14.44 28.95 -41.54
C SER A 1100 -13.03 29.54 -41.32
N LYS A 1101 -12.00 28.97 -41.96
CA LYS A 1101 -10.64 29.54 -42.04
C LYS A 1101 -10.24 29.95 -43.46
N GLN A 1102 -10.93 30.93 -44.04
CA GLN A 1102 -10.43 31.71 -45.18
C GLN A 1102 -11.13 33.08 -45.23
N GLN A 1103 -10.34 34.16 -45.35
CA GLN A 1103 -10.72 35.57 -45.12
C GLN A 1103 -11.02 35.81 -43.62
N VAL A 1104 -10.27 36.63 -42.88
CA VAL A 1104 -9.78 37.98 -43.22
C VAL A 1104 -8.27 38.13 -43.04
N THR A 1105 -7.63 38.88 -43.94
CA THR A 1105 -6.25 39.38 -43.81
C THR A 1105 -6.25 40.86 -43.42
N MET A 1106 -5.38 41.22 -42.46
CA MET A 1106 -4.82 42.56 -42.18
C MET A 1106 -5.75 43.78 -42.14
N ASP A 1107 -5.84 44.40 -40.97
CA ASP A 1107 -5.38 45.79 -40.76
C ASP A 1107 -5.09 45.99 -39.24
N ASP A 1108 -4.23 46.96 -38.92
CA ASP A 1108 -3.73 47.27 -37.57
C ASP A 1108 -4.56 48.36 -36.84
N ASP A 1109 -4.17 48.61 -35.58
CA ASP A 1109 -4.48 49.75 -34.67
C ASP A 1109 -5.72 49.69 -33.74
N ASP A 1110 -5.40 49.89 -32.45
CA ASP A 1110 -6.13 50.43 -31.28
C ASP A 1110 -7.68 50.41 -31.22
N ASP A 1111 -8.22 49.70 -30.19
CA ASP A 1111 -9.11 50.34 -29.20
C ASP A 1111 -9.33 49.45 -27.94
N GLU A 1112 -9.67 50.09 -26.80
CA GLU A 1112 -10.07 49.42 -25.55
C GLU A 1112 -11.55 48.92 -25.59
N GLU A 1113 -11.97 48.19 -24.56
CA GLU A 1113 -13.36 47.73 -24.30
C GLU A 1113 -14.01 46.74 -25.30
N SER A 1114 -13.87 45.42 -25.06
CA SER A 1114 -15.02 44.48 -24.97
C SER A 1114 -14.63 43.00 -24.81
N ASN A 1115 -14.06 42.63 -23.66
CA ASN A 1115 -14.00 41.21 -23.25
C ASN A 1115 -15.38 40.71 -22.79
N VAL A 1116 -16.30 40.60 -23.74
CA VAL A 1116 -17.57 39.89 -23.56
C VAL A 1116 -17.25 38.40 -23.50
N LEU A 1117 -17.46 37.81 -22.31
CA LEU A 1117 -17.46 36.35 -22.10
C LEU A 1117 -18.27 35.66 -23.21
N PRO A 1118 -17.83 34.48 -23.72
CA PRO A 1118 -18.62 33.73 -24.70
C PRO A 1118 -19.94 33.25 -24.09
N GLN A 1119 -20.99 34.06 -24.19
CA GLN A 1119 -22.34 33.70 -23.79
C GLN A 1119 -22.87 32.59 -24.72
N ASP A 1120 -23.35 31.51 -24.11
CA ASP A 1120 -24.37 30.61 -24.64
C ASP A 1120 -24.22 30.13 -26.10
N ARG A 1121 -23.01 29.67 -26.47
CA ARG A 1121 -22.90 28.64 -27.54
C ARG A 1121 -23.34 27.28 -26.98
N PHE A 1122 -24.64 27.17 -26.68
CA PHE A 1122 -25.25 25.94 -26.20
C PHE A 1122 -25.21 24.86 -27.28
N THR A 1123 -24.36 23.88 -27.02
CA THR A 1123 -24.50 22.45 -27.30
C THR A 1123 -25.82 22.01 -27.93
N ASP A 1124 -25.68 21.22 -29.01
CA ASP A 1124 -26.80 20.63 -29.74
C ASP A 1124 -27.77 19.83 -28.83
N ALA A 1125 -29.00 19.63 -29.31
CA ALA A 1125 -30.00 18.82 -28.63
C ALA A 1125 -29.49 17.41 -28.29
N GLU A 1126 -28.66 16.80 -29.15
CA GLU A 1126 -28.04 15.51 -28.91
C GLU A 1126 -27.04 15.55 -27.74
N SER A 1127 -26.12 16.51 -27.73
CA SER A 1127 -25.18 16.71 -26.62
C SER A 1127 -25.90 16.94 -25.28
N ARG A 1128 -26.98 17.73 -25.27
CA ARG A 1128 -27.81 17.94 -24.05
C ARG A 1128 -28.56 16.67 -23.62
N ALA A 1129 -28.92 15.78 -24.54
CA ALA A 1129 -29.47 14.47 -24.20
C ALA A 1129 -28.39 13.52 -23.63
N ALA A 1130 -27.18 13.52 -24.20
CA ALA A 1130 -26.05 12.73 -23.70
C ALA A 1130 -25.65 13.12 -22.27
N LEU A 1131 -25.48 14.42 -21.99
CA LEU A 1131 -25.18 14.94 -20.65
C LEU A 1131 -26.26 14.55 -19.61
N ARG A 1132 -27.54 14.61 -19.99
CA ARG A 1132 -28.66 14.15 -19.13
C ARG A 1132 -28.62 12.64 -18.89
N SER A 1133 -28.30 11.85 -19.91
CA SER A 1133 -28.19 10.39 -19.80
C SER A 1133 -27.07 9.98 -18.83
N SER A 1134 -25.89 10.59 -18.98
CA SER A 1134 -24.76 10.41 -18.07
C SER A 1134 -25.11 10.79 -16.62
N ALA A 1135 -25.77 11.95 -16.42
CA ALA A 1135 -26.23 12.37 -15.09
C ALA A 1135 -27.23 11.40 -14.45
N VAL A 1136 -28.17 10.85 -15.22
CA VAL A 1136 -29.11 9.82 -14.73
C VAL A 1136 -28.37 8.52 -14.39
N LYS A 1137 -27.42 8.09 -15.22
CA LYS A 1137 -26.56 6.92 -14.97
C LYS A 1137 -25.77 7.07 -13.66
N TYR A 1138 -25.15 8.22 -13.44
CA TYR A 1138 -24.44 8.56 -12.20
C TYR A 1138 -25.35 8.47 -10.97
N LEU A 1139 -26.52 9.10 -11.00
CA LEU A 1139 -27.47 9.08 -9.87
C LEU A 1139 -28.06 7.68 -9.64
N SER A 1140 -28.38 6.94 -10.69
CA SER A 1140 -28.94 5.58 -10.57
C SER A 1140 -27.92 4.59 -10.01
N TYR A 1141 -26.64 4.72 -10.39
CA TYR A 1141 -25.57 3.84 -9.94
C TYR A 1141 -25.19 4.08 -8.47
N ASN A 1142 -25.18 5.35 -8.04
CA ASN A 1142 -24.86 5.76 -6.66
C ASN A 1142 -26.10 5.88 -5.75
N ARG A 1143 -27.26 5.31 -6.14
CA ARG A 1143 -28.56 5.51 -5.49
C ARG A 1143 -28.60 5.12 -4.00
N ASN A 1144 -27.78 4.16 -3.57
CA ASN A 1144 -27.65 3.76 -2.16
C ASN A 1144 -26.98 4.84 -1.29
N LEU A 1145 -26.13 5.68 -1.88
CA LEU A 1145 -25.42 6.81 -1.25
C LEU A 1145 -26.13 8.15 -1.48
N LEU A 1146 -26.81 8.29 -2.63
CA LEU A 1146 -27.54 9.48 -3.05
C LEU A 1146 -29.07 9.27 -3.17
N PRO A 1147 -29.77 8.64 -2.18
CA PRO A 1147 -31.20 8.32 -2.30
C PRO A 1147 -32.12 9.56 -2.29
N MET A 1148 -31.61 10.74 -1.96
CA MET A 1148 -32.33 12.01 -1.98
C MET A 1148 -32.60 12.57 -3.39
N PHE A 1149 -32.06 11.96 -4.44
CA PHE A 1149 -32.32 12.33 -5.83
C PHE A 1149 -33.33 11.38 -6.49
N ALA A 1150 -34.39 11.94 -7.08
CA ALA A 1150 -35.38 11.18 -7.84
C ALA A 1150 -34.87 10.89 -9.27
N CYS A 1151 -34.99 9.65 -9.72
CA CYS A 1151 -34.69 9.26 -11.10
C CYS A 1151 -35.96 9.36 -11.99
N PRO A 1152 -35.85 9.79 -13.27
CA PRO A 1152 -36.99 9.77 -14.19
C PRO A 1152 -37.58 8.37 -14.33
N GLY A 1153 -38.90 8.24 -14.21
CA GLY A 1153 -39.62 6.95 -14.22
C GLY A 1153 -40.04 6.42 -12.85
N GLN A 1154 -39.81 7.16 -11.75
CA GLN A 1154 -40.32 6.86 -10.40
C GLN A 1154 -41.18 7.99 -9.80
N LEU A 1155 -41.63 8.93 -10.63
CA LEU A 1155 -42.52 10.05 -10.31
C LEU A 1155 -43.85 9.87 -11.07
#